data_AF-A0A4Q4VTD9-F1
#
_entry.id   AF-A0A4Q4VTD9-F1
#
_cell.length_a   1.000
_cell.length_b   1.000
_cell.length_c   1.000
_cell.angle_alpha   90.00
_cell.angle_beta   90.00
_cell.angle_gamma   90.00
#
_symmetry.space_group_name_H-M   'P 1'
#
loop_
_entity.id
_entity.type
_entity.pdbx_description
1 polymer ?
#
loop_
_entity_poly.entity_id
_entity_poly.type
_entity_poly.pdbx_seq_one_letter_code
_entity_poly.pdbx_strand_id
1 'polypeptide(L)'
;MRLFRGTWLVVLGTTAIGAPRPPLPPSAAAHADAGQIVLMAGDNIDSGLHVASPRRKLNGRFLHITDLHPDEYYKPHASTKEGFACHRGEGPAGAYGAETSDCDSPFSLVNATLDWISANLKDSVDFVVWTGDSARHDSDTYHIPRHNSEIIKTNRIIADKFAETFSDSKGLTIPVVPTLGNNDIYPHNVLMLGPNDILRAYTDIWRHFIPQEQRHSFEHGGWFYVEVIPDKLAVFSLNTLYFFDRNGGVDDCVAPSEPGYKHFEWLRVQLQFLRRRGMKAILMGHVPPARTEGKQLWEETCWQKYTLWLQRYRDVVVGSLYGHMNIDHFILQDTKDIDLTVINPAAWKSSRTRESMDNDLSIKSRTDYLLELRDAWSKLPDPLLYAKEVGVEQKKKNKKHKKKKGKNKLGGPWAERYQLSLISPSIVPNFFPSIRIIEYNVSGLEDAATWVDTVRALGDDPKLHPYEESDGRESILDDEFYVDMHKEKKKGKKGKKPKSPPLHVPDGPSETAPPGPAYSPQPLTFTGFTQYYANLTYINNDITADGGGDLGELKWDSGKHSGKKPKFEKPRPREFTFEVEYSTSEDKVYKLKDLTVRSFIDLAHRIGQTSAKSEVDAERSEREDEDEDANTEEDQDEFEEDEEDDDFDDDSDVEDDEFDAATKKKKKGKKKKKHGKSNKTWLYFLKHAFVSTRTEEELIEEIY
;
A
#
# COMPACT_ATOMS: atom_id res chain seq x y z
N MET A 1 2.66 -60.67 19.27
CA MET A 1 2.76 -62.13 19.50
C MET A 1 3.28 -62.32 20.94
N ARG A 2 2.44 -62.79 21.88
CA ARG A 2 2.66 -62.81 23.36
C ARG A 2 2.76 -61.39 23.99
N LEU A 3 2.20 -61.01 25.16
CA LEU A 3 1.84 -61.65 26.46
C LEU A 3 3.09 -61.92 27.33
N PHE A 4 3.20 -61.59 28.64
CA PHE A 4 2.32 -61.08 29.73
C PHE A 4 3.15 -60.12 30.64
N ARG A 5 2.77 -59.49 31.79
CA ARG A 5 1.67 -59.43 32.81
C ARG A 5 1.80 -58.03 33.51
N GLY A 6 1.08 -57.57 34.55
CA GLY A 6 -0.08 -58.06 35.33
C GLY A 6 0.07 -57.89 36.87
N THR A 7 -1.02 -57.52 37.56
CA THR A 7 -1.17 -57.26 39.05
C THR A 7 -0.63 -55.88 39.51
N TRP A 8 -1.36 -54.91 40.12
CA TRP A 8 -2.53 -54.78 41.02
C TRP A 8 -2.23 -54.73 42.54
N LEU A 9 -2.71 -53.65 43.20
CA LEU A 9 -3.05 -53.60 44.63
C LEU A 9 -4.26 -52.64 44.83
N VAL A 10 -5.11 -52.90 45.83
CA VAL A 10 -6.43 -52.25 46.10
C VAL A 10 -6.67 -52.25 47.62
N VAL A 11 -7.78 -51.66 48.11
CA VAL A 11 -8.34 -51.68 49.51
C VAL A 11 -7.74 -50.57 50.41
N LEU A 12 -8.46 -49.75 51.20
CA LEU A 12 -9.87 -49.27 51.38
C LEU A 12 -9.74 -47.91 52.16
N GLY A 13 -10.74 -47.03 52.40
CA GLY A 13 -12.17 -47.03 52.09
C GLY A 13 -13.09 -46.90 53.33
N THR A 14 -13.32 -45.70 53.87
CA THR A 14 -14.29 -45.40 54.98
C THR A 14 -14.89 -43.98 54.91
N THR A 15 -16.08 -43.77 55.51
CA THR A 15 -16.96 -42.58 55.32
C THR A 15 -17.66 -42.08 56.61
N ALA A 16 -17.89 -40.75 56.73
CA ALA A 16 -18.89 -40.04 57.58
C ALA A 16 -18.84 -38.51 57.23
N ILE A 17 -19.88 -37.67 57.12
CA ILE A 17 -21.05 -37.32 58.00
C ILE A 17 -20.61 -36.58 59.30
N GLY A 18 -21.11 -35.39 59.70
CA GLY A 18 -21.96 -34.38 59.02
C GLY A 18 -22.70 -33.42 59.99
N ALA A 19 -22.64 -32.08 59.76
CA ALA A 19 -23.39 -30.99 60.45
C ALA A 19 -23.10 -30.76 61.98
N PRO A 20 -23.61 -29.70 62.68
CA PRO A 20 -24.43 -28.54 62.29
C PRO A 20 -23.90 -27.13 62.75
N ARG A 21 -24.68 -26.05 62.52
CA ARG A 21 -24.47 -24.67 63.05
C ARG A 21 -25.36 -24.33 64.26
N PRO A 22 -24.93 -23.39 65.13
CA PRO A 22 -25.82 -22.42 65.80
C PRO A 22 -25.23 -20.97 65.78
N PRO A 23 -25.73 -19.94 66.50
CA PRO A 23 -26.88 -19.12 66.07
C PRO A 23 -26.67 -17.58 66.12
N LEU A 24 -27.63 -16.81 65.56
CA LEU A 24 -27.85 -15.36 65.79
C LEU A 24 -28.79 -15.17 67.01
N PRO A 25 -28.74 -14.05 67.77
CA PRO A 25 -29.59 -12.85 67.48
C PRO A 25 -28.96 -11.52 68.03
N PRO A 26 -29.65 -10.36 68.19
CA PRO A 26 -31.03 -9.97 67.83
C PRO A 26 -31.15 -8.68 66.97
N SER A 27 -32.40 -8.33 66.66
CA SER A 27 -32.82 -7.14 65.89
C SER A 27 -33.39 -6.03 66.78
N ALA A 28 -33.41 -4.79 66.27
CA ALA A 28 -34.31 -3.71 66.70
C ALA A 28 -34.77 -2.91 65.45
N ALA A 29 -36.02 -2.43 65.43
CA ALA A 29 -36.63 -1.82 64.24
C ALA A 29 -37.64 -0.70 64.56
N ALA A 30 -37.78 0.26 63.62
CA ALA A 30 -38.86 1.23 63.49
C ALA A 30 -38.91 1.64 61.99
N HIS A 31 -40.04 1.47 61.27
CA HIS A 31 -41.11 2.47 61.05
C HIS A 31 -40.63 3.77 60.37
N ALA A 32 -41.25 4.27 59.28
CA ALA A 32 -42.37 3.81 58.44
C ALA A 32 -42.20 4.43 57.02
N ASP A 33 -42.46 3.72 55.91
CA ASP A 33 -43.73 3.63 55.14
C ASP A 33 -44.01 4.79 54.14
N ALA A 34 -44.64 4.44 53.01
CA ALA A 34 -45.19 5.26 51.91
C ALA A 34 -44.24 6.16 51.07
N GLY A 35 -44.46 6.17 49.74
CA GLY A 35 -43.91 7.18 48.82
C GLY A 35 -43.43 6.62 47.48
N GLN A 36 -44.13 6.94 46.38
CA GLN A 36 -43.73 6.62 45.00
C GLN A 36 -43.68 7.92 44.16
N ILE A 37 -43.04 7.85 42.98
CA ILE A 37 -43.11 8.78 41.83
C ILE A 37 -42.16 10.00 41.87
N VAL A 38 -41.68 10.33 40.66
CA VAL A 38 -41.17 11.61 40.12
C VAL A 38 -39.65 11.68 39.88
N LEU A 39 -39.30 11.85 38.59
CA LEU A 39 -38.01 12.32 38.09
C LEU A 39 -37.98 13.87 38.12
N MET A 40 -36.91 14.46 38.64
CA MET A 40 -36.47 15.83 38.32
C MET A 40 -34.94 15.92 38.45
N ALA A 41 -34.32 16.86 37.72
CA ALA A 41 -32.86 17.05 37.69
C ALA A 41 -32.39 18.12 38.70
N GLY A 42 -31.11 18.11 39.06
CA GLY A 42 -30.49 19.16 39.88
C GLY A 42 -29.14 18.78 40.50
N ASP A 43 -28.06 19.11 39.78
CA ASP A 43 -26.73 19.56 40.22
C ASP A 43 -25.84 18.78 41.24
N ASN A 44 -24.55 18.77 40.89
CA ASN A 44 -23.36 18.76 41.76
C ASN A 44 -23.20 17.66 42.83
N ILE A 45 -22.47 16.60 42.47
CA ILE A 45 -21.58 15.89 43.41
C ILE A 45 -20.14 15.98 42.88
N ASP A 46 -19.21 16.19 43.82
CA ASP A 46 -17.82 16.61 43.63
C ASP A 46 -16.97 15.68 42.73
N SER A 47 -16.12 16.29 41.90
CA SER A 47 -15.28 15.61 40.91
C SER A 47 -13.99 15.07 41.54
N GLY A 48 -14.08 13.97 42.28
CA GLY A 48 -12.92 13.25 42.80
C GLY A 48 -11.97 12.82 41.67
N LEU A 49 -10.68 13.17 41.76
CA LEU A 49 -9.71 12.96 40.68
C LEU A 49 -9.44 11.47 40.42
N HIS A 50 -10.15 10.90 39.45
CA HIS A 50 -9.52 9.94 38.55
C HIS A 50 -8.54 10.70 37.65
N VAL A 51 -7.24 10.58 37.95
CA VAL A 51 -6.19 10.95 36.99
C VAL A 51 -6.25 9.92 35.86
N ALA A 52 -7.11 10.17 34.88
CA ALA A 52 -7.15 9.41 33.65
C ALA A 52 -5.76 9.48 33.00
N SER A 53 -5.19 8.33 32.65
CA SER A 53 -3.98 8.29 31.86
C SER A 53 -4.21 9.10 30.57
N PRO A 54 -3.25 9.92 30.12
CA PRO A 54 -3.45 10.73 28.91
C PRO A 54 -3.83 9.80 27.74
N ARG A 55 -5.02 10.02 27.17
CA ARG A 55 -5.42 9.30 25.96
C ARG A 55 -4.43 9.63 24.86
N ARG A 56 -4.02 8.62 24.09
CA ARG A 56 -3.27 8.85 22.84
C ARG A 56 -4.14 9.73 21.95
N LYS A 57 -3.59 10.78 21.36
CA LYS A 57 -4.27 11.55 20.31
C LYS A 57 -3.90 10.99 18.95
N LEU A 58 -4.75 11.21 17.95
CA LEU A 58 -4.38 10.99 16.57
C LEU A 58 -3.30 12.00 16.17
N ASN A 59 -2.25 11.51 15.54
CA ASN A 59 -1.15 12.30 14.98
C ASN A 59 -1.47 12.78 13.55
N GLY A 60 -2.40 12.09 12.86
CA GLY A 60 -2.66 12.30 11.45
C GLY A 60 -1.61 11.64 10.56
N ARG A 61 -0.98 10.55 11.03
CA ARG A 61 0.15 9.90 10.35
C ARG A 61 0.07 8.38 10.47
N PHE A 62 0.44 7.64 9.43
CA PHE A 62 0.55 6.18 9.48
C PHE A 62 1.75 5.65 8.70
N LEU A 63 2.27 4.50 9.12
CA LEU A 63 3.40 3.82 8.46
C LEU A 63 2.88 2.89 7.36
N HIS A 64 3.49 2.96 6.18
CA HIS A 64 3.39 1.93 5.14
C HIS A 64 4.77 1.28 4.94
N ILE A 65 4.83 -0.04 5.09
CA ILE A 65 6.00 -0.88 4.93
C ILE A 65 5.64 -2.15 4.14
N THR A 66 6.55 -2.63 3.30
CA THR A 66 6.26 -3.74 2.37
C THR A 66 7.51 -4.53 2.00
N ASP A 67 7.30 -5.76 1.51
CA ASP A 67 8.30 -6.57 0.79
C ASP A 67 9.61 -6.66 1.57
N LEU A 68 9.52 -7.28 2.76
CA LEU A 68 10.65 -7.43 3.69
C LEU A 68 11.63 -8.50 3.21
N HIS A 69 11.14 -9.55 2.55
CA HIS A 69 11.91 -10.72 2.07
C HIS A 69 13.09 -11.14 2.96
N PRO A 70 12.87 -11.45 4.25
CA PRO A 70 13.89 -12.02 5.13
C PRO A 70 14.41 -13.36 4.60
N ASP A 71 15.73 -13.45 4.44
CA ASP A 71 16.50 -14.66 4.16
C ASP A 71 17.39 -15.04 5.35
N GLU A 72 17.43 -16.34 5.67
CA GLU A 72 18.29 -16.93 6.70
C GLU A 72 19.58 -17.57 6.16
N TYR A 73 19.75 -17.60 4.83
CA TYR A 73 20.91 -18.17 4.16
C TYR A 73 21.91 -17.11 3.69
N TYR A 74 21.51 -15.84 3.62
CA TYR A 74 22.31 -14.67 3.29
C TYR A 74 23.59 -14.61 4.11
N LYS A 75 24.72 -14.35 3.44
CA LYS A 75 26.02 -14.16 4.08
C LYS A 75 26.65 -12.87 3.59
N PRO A 76 27.02 -11.94 4.49
CA PRO A 76 27.92 -10.87 4.15
C PRO A 76 29.20 -11.40 3.49
N HIS A 77 29.69 -10.66 2.51
CA HIS A 77 30.84 -10.94 1.64
C HIS A 77 30.67 -12.17 0.71
N ALA A 78 29.46 -12.68 0.55
CA ALA A 78 29.09 -13.66 -0.49
C ALA A 78 28.93 -13.02 -1.89
N SER A 79 28.73 -13.86 -2.90
CA SER A 79 28.53 -13.42 -4.30
C SER A 79 27.07 -13.07 -4.59
N THR A 80 26.84 -11.87 -5.15
CA THR A 80 25.54 -11.39 -5.64
C THR A 80 25.14 -11.98 -7.00
N LYS A 81 25.91 -12.91 -7.56
CA LYS A 81 25.71 -13.45 -8.91
C LYS A 81 24.54 -14.43 -9.00
N GLU A 82 24.03 -14.60 -10.22
CA GLU A 82 22.95 -15.54 -10.54
C GLU A 82 23.26 -16.94 -9.99
N GLY A 83 22.25 -17.53 -9.34
CA GLY A 83 22.36 -18.83 -8.68
C GLY A 83 23.21 -18.83 -7.39
N PHE A 84 24.00 -17.80 -7.07
CA PHE A 84 24.70 -17.67 -5.78
C PHE A 84 23.83 -16.96 -4.73
N ALA A 85 22.98 -16.01 -5.16
CA ALA A 85 21.95 -15.34 -4.35
C ALA A 85 22.41 -14.83 -2.97
N CYS A 86 23.66 -14.35 -2.85
CA CYS A 86 24.28 -13.98 -1.56
C CYS A 86 24.35 -15.11 -0.51
N HIS A 87 24.04 -16.36 -0.86
CA HIS A 87 24.15 -17.51 0.05
C HIS A 87 25.57 -18.07 0.15
N ARG A 88 26.42 -17.89 -0.88
CA ARG A 88 27.76 -18.53 -0.98
C ARG A 88 28.71 -17.82 -1.96
N GLY A 89 29.93 -18.32 -2.06
CA GLY A 89 31.02 -17.71 -2.83
C GLY A 89 31.67 -16.53 -2.10
N GLU A 90 32.52 -15.79 -2.79
CA GLU A 90 33.05 -14.48 -2.35
C GLU A 90 32.43 -13.38 -3.24
N GLY A 91 32.22 -12.18 -2.68
CA GLY A 91 31.71 -11.04 -3.44
C GLY A 91 31.28 -9.84 -2.59
N PRO A 92 30.46 -8.93 -3.15
CA PRO A 92 30.19 -7.61 -2.60
C PRO A 92 29.05 -7.55 -1.57
N ALA A 93 28.46 -8.69 -1.17
CA ALA A 93 27.29 -8.71 -0.28
C ALA A 93 27.56 -7.97 1.05
N GLY A 94 26.71 -7.02 1.44
CA GLY A 94 26.93 -6.18 2.62
C GLY A 94 26.52 -6.83 3.95
N ALA A 95 26.65 -6.07 5.04
CA ALA A 95 26.16 -6.48 6.35
C ALA A 95 24.64 -6.34 6.50
N TYR A 96 24.03 -5.41 5.76
CA TYR A 96 22.60 -5.07 5.79
C TYR A 96 21.92 -5.26 4.42
N GLY A 97 22.45 -6.15 3.57
CA GLY A 97 21.95 -6.37 2.21
C GLY A 97 22.91 -5.89 1.13
N ALA A 98 22.52 -6.07 -0.13
CA ALA A 98 23.30 -5.68 -1.31
C ALA A 98 22.38 -4.95 -2.30
N GLU A 99 22.41 -3.62 -2.26
CA GLU A 99 21.55 -2.77 -3.08
C GLU A 99 21.70 -3.04 -4.59
N THR A 100 20.65 -2.80 -5.37
CA THR A 100 20.59 -3.02 -6.83
C THR A 100 20.73 -4.49 -7.27
N SER A 101 20.69 -5.47 -6.36
CA SER A 101 20.76 -6.89 -6.72
C SER A 101 19.47 -7.65 -6.39
N ASP A 102 19.31 -8.85 -6.95
CA ASP A 102 18.21 -9.77 -6.61
C ASP A 102 18.48 -10.62 -5.35
N CYS A 103 19.43 -10.20 -4.50
CA CYS A 103 19.61 -10.80 -3.18
C CYS A 103 18.54 -10.30 -2.19
N ASP A 104 17.92 -11.24 -1.48
CA ASP A 104 16.93 -10.96 -0.43
C ASP A 104 17.56 -10.31 0.84
N SER A 105 16.71 -9.84 1.76
CA SER A 105 17.13 -9.13 2.98
C SER A 105 17.77 -10.07 4.01
N PRO A 106 18.98 -9.81 4.52
CA PRO A 106 19.43 -10.48 5.73
C PRO A 106 18.58 -10.03 6.93
N PHE A 107 18.40 -10.92 7.91
CA PHE A 107 17.71 -10.57 9.18
C PHE A 107 18.34 -9.39 9.94
N SER A 108 19.61 -9.05 9.70
CA SER A 108 20.24 -7.83 10.23
C SER A 108 19.53 -6.56 9.76
N LEU A 109 19.15 -6.48 8.47
CA LEU A 109 18.39 -5.35 7.91
C LEU A 109 17.00 -5.27 8.51
N VAL A 110 16.27 -6.40 8.54
CA VAL A 110 14.90 -6.44 9.05
C VAL A 110 14.83 -6.09 10.53
N ASN A 111 15.80 -6.53 11.33
CA ASN A 111 15.92 -6.12 12.74
C ASN A 111 16.18 -4.62 12.85
N ALA A 112 17.24 -4.11 12.21
CA ALA A 112 17.63 -2.71 12.30
C ALA A 112 16.52 -1.75 11.80
N THR A 113 15.75 -2.15 10.80
CA THR A 113 14.56 -1.45 10.33
C THR A 113 13.49 -1.33 11.43
N LEU A 114 13.12 -2.44 12.07
CA LEU A 114 12.08 -2.43 13.11
C LEU A 114 12.56 -1.79 14.43
N ASP A 115 13.84 -1.90 14.75
CA ASP A 115 14.49 -1.20 15.87
C ASP A 115 14.47 0.33 15.63
N TRP A 116 14.82 0.78 14.42
CA TRP A 116 14.78 2.21 14.04
C TRP A 116 13.35 2.75 14.04
N ILE A 117 12.38 2.00 13.52
CA ILE A 117 10.95 2.35 13.58
C ILE A 117 10.47 2.44 15.05
N SER A 118 10.90 1.52 15.91
CA SER A 118 10.55 1.56 17.34
C SER A 118 11.15 2.76 18.07
N ALA A 119 12.33 3.24 17.65
CA ALA A 119 13.03 4.36 18.27
C ALA A 119 12.57 5.74 17.76
N ASN A 120 12.20 5.85 16.48
CA ASN A 120 11.97 7.14 15.81
C ASN A 120 10.51 7.41 15.41
N LEU A 121 9.69 6.37 15.20
CA LEU A 121 8.36 6.52 14.57
C LEU A 121 7.19 6.07 15.45
N LYS A 122 7.36 5.04 16.28
CA LYS A 122 6.29 4.36 17.04
C LYS A 122 5.28 5.32 17.68
N ASP A 123 5.72 6.33 18.41
CA ASP A 123 4.80 7.21 19.14
C ASP A 123 4.20 8.35 18.29
N SER A 124 4.60 8.45 17.01
CA SER A 124 4.15 9.47 16.05
C SER A 124 3.20 8.95 14.96
N VAL A 125 2.86 7.65 14.95
CA VAL A 125 1.96 7.03 13.97
C VAL A 125 0.71 6.43 14.63
N ASP A 126 -0.43 6.48 13.96
CA ASP A 126 -1.72 6.05 14.50
C ASP A 126 -2.05 4.58 14.18
N PHE A 127 -1.53 4.07 13.05
CA PHE A 127 -1.65 2.69 12.61
C PHE A 127 -0.51 2.31 11.65
N VAL A 128 -0.41 1.02 11.31
CA VAL A 128 0.60 0.47 10.39
C VAL A 128 -0.08 -0.35 9.29
N VAL A 129 0.30 -0.10 8.05
CA VAL A 129 -0.07 -0.83 6.84
C VAL A 129 1.13 -1.68 6.41
N TRP A 130 1.00 -3.01 6.47
CA TRP A 130 2.05 -3.96 6.09
C TRP A 130 1.60 -4.78 4.87
N THR A 131 2.07 -4.41 3.67
CA THR A 131 1.57 -4.99 2.40
C THR A 131 2.24 -6.32 2.00
N GLY A 132 2.65 -7.14 2.97
CA GLY A 132 3.04 -8.54 2.77
C GLY A 132 4.51 -8.78 2.39
N ASP A 133 4.74 -9.96 1.79
CA ASP A 133 6.01 -10.54 1.34
C ASP A 133 7.13 -10.53 2.39
N SER A 134 6.98 -11.48 3.31
CA SER A 134 7.79 -11.70 4.49
C SER A 134 8.41 -13.11 4.53
N ALA A 135 8.67 -13.65 3.34
CA ALA A 135 9.59 -14.76 3.09
C ALA A 135 10.42 -14.46 1.82
N ARG A 136 11.70 -14.85 1.83
CA ARG A 136 12.62 -14.76 0.68
C ARG A 136 12.05 -15.33 -0.63
N HIS A 137 12.69 -14.99 -1.74
CA HIS A 137 12.51 -15.64 -3.04
C HIS A 137 13.17 -17.03 -3.06
N ASP A 138 12.86 -17.84 -4.09
CA ASP A 138 13.46 -19.17 -4.29
C ASP A 138 14.73 -19.12 -5.16
N SER A 139 15.51 -18.05 -5.00
CA SER A 139 16.65 -17.64 -5.86
C SER A 139 17.83 -18.61 -5.93
N ASP A 140 17.86 -19.63 -5.08
CA ASP A 140 18.89 -20.69 -5.03
C ASP A 140 18.27 -22.08 -5.10
N THR A 141 17.25 -22.26 -5.94
CA THR A 141 16.39 -23.47 -6.02
C THR A 141 17.18 -24.79 -6.14
N TYR A 142 18.39 -24.75 -6.72
CA TYR A 142 19.23 -25.93 -6.92
C TYR A 142 19.99 -26.38 -5.66
N HIS A 143 20.28 -25.48 -4.72
CA HIS A 143 21.03 -25.81 -3.49
C HIS A 143 20.21 -25.62 -2.21
N ILE A 144 19.34 -24.60 -2.15
CA ILE A 144 18.53 -24.25 -0.99
C ILE A 144 17.08 -23.94 -1.44
N PRO A 145 16.36 -24.95 -1.98
CA PRO A 145 14.99 -24.79 -2.44
C PRO A 145 14.06 -24.37 -1.30
N ARG A 146 13.18 -23.42 -1.57
CA ARG A 146 12.27 -22.83 -0.59
C ARG A 146 11.12 -23.78 -0.25
N HIS A 147 10.75 -23.86 1.03
CA HIS A 147 9.76 -24.82 1.53
C HIS A 147 8.64 -24.14 2.35
N ASN A 148 7.42 -24.69 2.29
CA ASN A 148 6.26 -24.12 3.01
C ASN A 148 6.50 -23.99 4.53
N SER A 149 7.23 -24.92 5.14
CA SER A 149 7.61 -24.85 6.56
C SER A 149 8.56 -23.69 6.88
N GLU A 150 9.38 -23.29 5.92
CA GLU A 150 10.28 -22.14 6.01
C GLU A 150 9.48 -20.85 5.88
N ILE A 151 8.62 -20.74 4.87
CA ILE A 151 7.74 -19.57 4.63
C ILE A 151 6.86 -19.29 5.87
N ILE A 152 6.22 -20.32 6.44
CA ILE A 152 5.37 -20.22 7.64
C ILE A 152 6.17 -19.91 8.91
N LYS A 153 7.40 -20.41 9.04
CA LYS A 153 8.32 -20.06 10.14
C LYS A 153 8.71 -18.59 10.07
N THR A 154 9.12 -18.14 8.90
CA THR A 154 9.63 -16.78 8.67
C THR A 154 8.52 -15.74 8.81
N ASN A 155 7.34 -15.99 8.24
CA ASN A 155 6.16 -15.14 8.47
C ASN A 155 5.74 -15.06 9.94
N ARG A 156 5.90 -16.14 10.71
CA ARG A 156 5.70 -16.11 12.18
C ARG A 156 6.71 -15.20 12.87
N ILE A 157 8.00 -15.30 12.53
CA ILE A 157 9.05 -14.43 13.09
C ILE A 157 8.77 -12.96 12.77
N ILE A 158 8.33 -12.63 11.55
CA ILE A 158 7.99 -11.25 11.18
C ILE A 158 6.72 -10.76 11.88
N ALA A 159 5.68 -11.58 11.96
CA ALA A 159 4.45 -11.24 12.70
C ALA A 159 4.71 -11.03 14.21
N ASP A 160 5.49 -11.91 14.84
CA ASP A 160 5.87 -11.77 16.25
C ASP A 160 6.70 -10.48 16.45
N LYS A 161 7.62 -10.14 15.53
CA LYS A 161 8.38 -8.87 15.56
C LYS A 161 7.51 -7.62 15.40
N PHE A 162 6.57 -7.60 14.46
CA PHE A 162 5.61 -6.49 14.37
C PHE A 162 4.78 -6.36 15.65
N ALA A 163 4.39 -7.48 16.27
CA ALA A 163 3.70 -7.46 17.55
C ALA A 163 4.59 -6.90 18.68
N GLU A 164 5.86 -7.29 18.75
CA GLU A 164 6.85 -6.75 19.71
C GLU A 164 7.06 -5.24 19.53
N THR A 165 7.35 -4.78 18.31
CA THR A 165 7.55 -3.34 18.00
C THR A 165 6.34 -2.50 18.39
N PHE A 166 5.11 -2.97 18.11
CA PHE A 166 3.88 -2.16 18.25
C PHE A 166 3.03 -2.45 19.50
N SER A 167 3.58 -3.17 20.50
CA SER A 167 2.93 -3.42 21.80
C SER A 167 3.50 -2.63 22.98
N ASP A 168 2.78 -2.67 24.10
CA ASP A 168 3.29 -2.51 25.46
C ASP A 168 3.02 -3.79 26.29
N SER A 169 3.17 -3.72 27.63
CA SER A 169 2.95 -4.85 28.54
C SER A 169 1.50 -5.40 28.59
N LYS A 170 0.54 -4.76 27.92
CA LYS A 170 -0.86 -5.19 27.78
C LYS A 170 -1.20 -5.66 26.36
N GLY A 171 -0.22 -5.77 25.46
CA GLY A 171 -0.42 -6.09 24.04
C GLY A 171 -0.36 -4.84 23.15
N LEU A 172 -0.89 -4.96 21.93
CA LEU A 172 -0.79 -3.91 20.90
C LEU A 172 -1.28 -2.54 21.40
N THR A 173 -0.48 -1.51 21.13
CA THR A 173 -0.84 -0.10 21.34
C THR A 173 -1.21 0.61 20.04
N ILE A 174 -0.83 0.03 18.89
CA ILE A 174 -1.01 0.56 17.55
C ILE A 174 -1.46 -0.60 16.66
N PRO A 175 -2.59 -0.50 15.93
CA PRO A 175 -3.04 -1.57 15.06
C PRO A 175 -2.11 -1.72 13.86
N VAL A 176 -1.61 -2.94 13.65
CA VAL A 176 -0.88 -3.35 12.45
C VAL A 176 -1.84 -4.14 11.56
N VAL A 177 -1.97 -3.76 10.30
CA VAL A 177 -2.85 -4.41 9.33
C VAL A 177 -2.00 -5.10 8.26
N PRO A 178 -1.83 -6.44 8.32
CA PRO A 178 -1.14 -7.22 7.30
C PRO A 178 -2.02 -7.60 6.10
N THR A 179 -1.39 -7.90 4.97
CA THR A 179 -1.98 -8.69 3.87
C THR A 179 -1.00 -9.76 3.38
N LEU A 180 -1.49 -10.72 2.59
CA LEU A 180 -0.67 -11.79 2.00
C LEU A 180 0.01 -11.31 0.72
N GLY A 181 1.32 -11.46 0.64
CA GLY A 181 2.07 -11.36 -0.60
C GLY A 181 2.21 -12.69 -1.35
N ASN A 182 2.80 -12.66 -2.55
CA ASN A 182 2.88 -13.84 -3.43
C ASN A 182 4.06 -14.78 -3.11
N ASN A 183 5.04 -14.34 -2.33
CA ASN A 183 6.05 -15.19 -1.71
C ASN A 183 5.62 -15.71 -0.33
N ASP A 184 4.62 -15.12 0.33
CA ASP A 184 4.07 -15.61 1.62
C ASP A 184 3.33 -16.96 1.55
N ILE A 185 3.16 -17.51 0.33
CA ILE A 185 2.39 -18.72 0.08
C ILE A 185 3.16 -19.75 -0.76
N TYR A 186 2.73 -21.02 -0.70
CA TYR A 186 3.38 -22.15 -1.37
C TYR A 186 2.35 -23.07 -2.04
N PRO A 187 2.50 -23.43 -3.34
CA PRO A 187 3.55 -22.96 -4.27
C PRO A 187 3.46 -21.45 -4.55
N HIS A 188 4.60 -20.82 -4.87
CA HIS A 188 4.71 -19.39 -5.19
C HIS A 188 3.63 -18.95 -6.20
N ASN A 189 3.00 -17.79 -5.96
CA ASN A 189 1.84 -17.23 -6.67
C ASN A 189 0.52 -18.03 -6.59
N VAL A 190 0.53 -19.33 -6.24
CA VAL A 190 -0.65 -20.22 -6.33
C VAL A 190 -1.36 -20.35 -4.97
N LEU A 191 -2.30 -19.43 -4.70
CA LEU A 191 -3.25 -19.55 -3.59
C LEU A 191 -4.60 -20.08 -4.10
N MET A 192 -5.00 -21.26 -3.65
CA MET A 192 -6.32 -21.84 -3.94
C MET A 192 -7.44 -21.13 -3.16
N LEU A 193 -8.69 -21.28 -3.62
CA LEU A 193 -9.91 -20.93 -2.88
C LEU A 193 -9.85 -21.45 -1.43
N GLY A 194 -10.26 -20.61 -0.46
CA GLY A 194 -10.38 -20.99 0.95
C GLY A 194 -11.73 -21.62 1.31
N PRO A 195 -11.86 -22.20 2.52
CA PRO A 195 -10.80 -22.36 3.52
C PRO A 195 -9.76 -23.43 3.15
N ASN A 196 -8.48 -23.13 3.41
CA ASN A 196 -7.35 -24.01 3.11
C ASN A 196 -6.32 -24.01 4.25
N ASP A 197 -5.30 -24.88 4.18
CA ASP A 197 -4.29 -25.01 5.25
C ASP A 197 -3.40 -23.78 5.42
N ILE A 198 -3.19 -23.00 4.35
CA ILE A 198 -2.39 -21.76 4.38
C ILE A 198 -3.13 -20.69 5.18
N LEU A 199 -4.40 -20.40 4.83
CA LEU A 199 -5.22 -19.42 5.55
C LEU A 199 -5.42 -19.81 7.02
N ARG A 200 -5.58 -21.11 7.31
CA ARG A 200 -5.64 -21.61 8.69
C ARG A 200 -4.33 -21.42 9.46
N ALA A 201 -3.16 -21.57 8.81
CA ALA A 201 -1.88 -21.26 9.44
C ALA A 201 -1.73 -19.76 9.72
N TYR A 202 -2.09 -18.89 8.77
CA TYR A 202 -2.05 -17.44 8.97
C TYR A 202 -3.06 -16.93 10.01
N THR A 203 -4.15 -17.66 10.26
CA THR A 203 -5.13 -17.32 11.33
C THR A 203 -4.50 -17.43 12.73
N ASP A 204 -3.53 -18.32 12.95
CA ASP A 204 -2.71 -18.34 14.17
C ASP A 204 -1.61 -17.26 14.16
N ILE A 205 -0.91 -17.10 13.03
CA ILE A 205 0.19 -16.13 12.91
C ILE A 205 -0.30 -14.69 13.15
N TRP A 206 -1.43 -14.31 12.56
CA TRP A 206 -2.01 -12.97 12.64
C TRP A 206 -3.15 -12.87 13.67
N ARG A 207 -3.25 -13.80 14.62
CA ARG A 207 -4.28 -13.81 15.68
C ARG A 207 -4.37 -12.50 16.48
N HIS A 208 -3.25 -11.76 16.58
CA HIS A 208 -3.13 -10.48 17.29
C HIS A 208 -3.57 -9.28 16.43
N PHE A 209 -3.51 -9.41 15.09
CA PHE A 209 -3.80 -8.34 14.14
C PHE A 209 -5.22 -8.41 13.56
N ILE A 210 -5.79 -9.61 13.44
CA ILE A 210 -7.13 -9.83 12.90
C ILE A 210 -8.16 -9.79 14.05
N PRO A 211 -9.09 -8.82 14.07
CA PRO A 211 -10.18 -8.74 15.04
C PRO A 211 -11.02 -10.02 15.05
N GLN A 212 -11.58 -10.40 16.20
CA GLN A 212 -12.20 -11.71 16.39
C GLN A 212 -13.38 -11.95 15.43
N GLU A 213 -14.19 -10.93 15.20
CA GLU A 213 -15.32 -10.88 14.27
C GLU A 213 -14.91 -11.00 12.80
N GLN A 214 -13.65 -10.68 12.46
CA GLN A 214 -13.11 -10.77 11.12
C GLN A 214 -12.49 -12.14 10.80
N ARG A 215 -12.13 -12.94 11.80
CA ARG A 215 -11.38 -14.19 11.61
C ARG A 215 -12.07 -15.18 10.67
N HIS A 216 -13.40 -15.25 10.68
CA HIS A 216 -14.13 -16.12 9.75
C HIS A 216 -14.03 -15.65 8.28
N SER A 217 -14.02 -14.34 8.03
CA SER A 217 -13.77 -13.75 6.70
C SER A 217 -12.36 -14.10 6.23
N PHE A 218 -11.39 -14.01 7.14
CA PHE A 218 -10.00 -14.36 6.85
C PHE A 218 -9.80 -15.86 6.59
N GLU A 219 -10.41 -16.76 7.37
CA GLU A 219 -10.37 -18.20 7.10
C GLU A 219 -11.04 -18.56 5.75
N HIS A 220 -12.08 -17.84 5.35
CA HIS A 220 -12.79 -18.07 4.08
C HIS A 220 -11.97 -17.66 2.86
N GLY A 221 -11.24 -16.54 2.91
CA GLY A 221 -10.59 -15.97 1.72
C GLY A 221 -9.36 -15.10 1.94
N GLY A 222 -8.80 -15.03 3.14
CA GLY A 222 -7.61 -14.23 3.44
C GLY A 222 -7.84 -12.72 3.44
N TRP A 223 -9.09 -12.26 3.38
CA TRP A 223 -9.48 -10.85 3.35
C TRP A 223 -10.23 -10.44 4.62
N PHE A 224 -9.98 -9.22 5.11
CA PHE A 224 -10.56 -8.66 6.33
C PHE A 224 -10.43 -7.14 6.34
N TYR A 225 -11.02 -6.47 7.35
CA TYR A 225 -10.72 -5.06 7.64
C TYR A 225 -10.42 -4.84 9.13
N VAL A 226 -9.79 -3.71 9.46
CA VAL A 226 -9.58 -3.24 10.84
C VAL A 226 -10.02 -1.79 10.96
N GLU A 227 -10.87 -1.47 11.94
CA GLU A 227 -11.25 -0.08 12.25
C GLU A 227 -10.11 0.65 13.00
N VAL A 228 -9.08 1.05 12.24
CA VAL A 228 -7.89 1.75 12.77
C VAL A 228 -8.24 3.07 13.47
N ILE A 229 -9.34 3.72 13.08
CA ILE A 229 -10.01 4.76 13.86
C ILE A 229 -11.47 4.32 14.05
N PRO A 230 -11.86 3.81 15.23
CA PRO A 230 -13.20 3.30 15.53
C PRO A 230 -14.33 4.23 15.07
N ASP A 231 -15.34 3.67 14.38
CA ASP A 231 -16.47 4.42 13.80
C ASP A 231 -16.11 5.57 12.81
N LYS A 232 -14.85 5.66 12.34
CA LYS A 232 -14.39 6.69 11.38
C LYS A 232 -13.70 6.09 10.15
N LEU A 233 -12.66 5.29 10.35
CA LEU A 233 -11.76 4.80 9.30
C LEU A 233 -11.45 3.31 9.50
N ALA A 234 -11.60 2.53 8.43
CA ALA A 234 -11.09 1.17 8.38
C ALA A 234 -10.07 0.96 7.26
N VAL A 235 -9.10 0.09 7.48
CA VAL A 235 -8.16 -0.41 6.46
C VAL A 235 -8.62 -1.80 6.02
N PHE A 236 -8.78 -2.00 4.72
CA PHE A 236 -9.22 -3.26 4.11
C PHE A 236 -8.03 -4.03 3.54
N SER A 237 -7.68 -5.14 4.18
CA SER A 237 -6.73 -6.11 3.66
C SER A 237 -7.38 -6.92 2.54
N LEU A 238 -7.05 -6.57 1.29
CA LEU A 238 -7.45 -7.29 0.10
C LEU A 238 -6.42 -8.40 -0.19
N ASN A 239 -6.88 -9.65 -0.20
CA ASN A 239 -6.11 -10.76 -0.74
C ASN A 239 -6.03 -10.68 -2.28
N THR A 240 -5.07 -9.90 -2.78
CA THR A 240 -4.88 -9.65 -4.22
C THR A 240 -4.39 -10.86 -5.01
N LEU A 241 -3.98 -11.94 -4.34
CA LEU A 241 -3.61 -13.20 -5.01
C LEU A 241 -4.80 -13.83 -5.74
N TYR A 242 -6.03 -13.50 -5.35
CA TYR A 242 -7.25 -13.90 -6.07
C TYR A 242 -7.60 -12.98 -7.26
N PHE A 243 -6.80 -11.96 -7.51
CA PHE A 243 -6.88 -11.09 -8.71
C PHE A 243 -5.64 -11.25 -9.61
N PHE A 244 -4.51 -11.71 -9.07
CA PHE A 244 -3.22 -11.86 -9.75
C PHE A 244 -3.28 -12.88 -10.89
N ASP A 245 -3.00 -12.49 -12.14
CA ASP A 245 -3.12 -13.41 -13.30
C ASP A 245 -2.15 -14.60 -13.20
N ARG A 246 -0.99 -14.40 -12.56
CA ARG A 246 0.01 -15.44 -12.29
C ARG A 246 -0.48 -16.52 -11.30
N ASN A 247 -1.61 -16.33 -10.61
CA ASN A 247 -2.19 -17.37 -9.77
C ASN A 247 -2.92 -18.42 -10.63
N GLY A 248 -2.18 -19.44 -11.07
CA GLY A 248 -2.73 -20.58 -11.81
C GLY A 248 -3.76 -21.44 -11.06
N GLY A 249 -4.03 -21.16 -9.78
CA GLY A 249 -5.05 -21.81 -8.95
C GLY A 249 -6.45 -21.19 -9.01
N VAL A 250 -6.62 -20.07 -9.72
CA VAL A 250 -7.90 -19.35 -9.94
C VAL A 250 -8.06 -18.98 -11.42
N ASP A 251 -9.29 -18.71 -11.86
CA ASP A 251 -9.56 -18.29 -13.24
C ASP A 251 -10.00 -16.82 -13.40
N ASP A 252 -11.20 -16.41 -12.95
CA ASP A 252 -11.73 -15.06 -13.17
C ASP A 252 -12.51 -14.49 -11.97
N CYS A 253 -12.91 -13.21 -12.03
CA CYS A 253 -13.70 -12.54 -11.00
C CYS A 253 -15.22 -12.46 -11.32
N VAL A 254 -15.68 -13.18 -12.34
CA VAL A 254 -17.06 -13.15 -12.88
C VAL A 254 -17.87 -14.39 -12.47
N ALA A 255 -17.25 -15.56 -12.39
CA ALA A 255 -17.89 -16.82 -12.05
C ALA A 255 -18.03 -17.00 -10.52
N PRO A 256 -19.24 -17.31 -9.99
CA PRO A 256 -19.45 -17.47 -8.53
C PRO A 256 -18.71 -18.62 -7.84
N SER A 257 -18.07 -19.52 -8.59
CA SER A 257 -17.14 -20.50 -8.02
C SER A 257 -15.87 -19.84 -7.48
N GLU A 258 -15.41 -18.79 -8.15
CA GLU A 258 -14.07 -18.26 -7.98
C GLU A 258 -13.94 -17.40 -6.73
N PRO A 259 -12.78 -17.44 -6.05
CA PRO A 259 -12.55 -16.60 -4.88
C PRO A 259 -12.55 -15.11 -5.22
N GLY A 260 -12.09 -14.72 -6.42
CA GLY A 260 -12.11 -13.33 -6.89
C GLY A 260 -13.53 -12.74 -6.96
N TYR A 261 -14.51 -13.51 -7.45
CA TYR A 261 -15.92 -13.10 -7.41
C TYR A 261 -16.40 -12.87 -5.97
N LYS A 262 -16.15 -13.84 -5.08
CA LYS A 262 -16.59 -13.81 -3.67
C LYS A 262 -15.97 -12.63 -2.90
N HIS A 263 -14.71 -12.32 -3.18
CA HIS A 263 -14.00 -11.16 -2.64
C HIS A 263 -14.68 -9.84 -3.01
N PHE A 264 -15.01 -9.65 -4.30
CA PHE A 264 -15.75 -8.44 -4.73
C PHE A 264 -17.16 -8.34 -4.14
N GLU A 265 -17.88 -9.44 -3.96
CA GLU A 265 -19.19 -9.42 -3.29
C GLU A 265 -19.07 -9.10 -1.79
N TRP A 266 -18.05 -9.64 -1.10
CA TRP A 266 -17.72 -9.22 0.28
C TRP A 266 -17.38 -7.72 0.35
N LEU A 267 -16.48 -7.25 -0.51
CA LEU A 267 -16.04 -5.85 -0.54
C LEU A 267 -17.21 -4.89 -0.81
N ARG A 268 -18.13 -5.27 -1.71
CA ARG A 268 -19.39 -4.54 -1.95
C ARG A 268 -20.22 -4.42 -0.67
N VAL A 269 -20.44 -5.54 0.01
CA VAL A 269 -21.27 -5.57 1.22
C VAL A 269 -20.63 -4.72 2.33
N GLN A 270 -19.33 -4.85 2.58
CA GLN A 270 -18.64 -4.09 3.63
C GLN A 270 -18.56 -2.58 3.33
N LEU A 271 -18.16 -2.17 2.12
CA LEU A 271 -18.14 -0.75 1.76
C LEU A 271 -19.54 -0.12 1.80
N GLN A 272 -20.59 -0.88 1.52
CA GLN A 272 -21.97 -0.42 1.70
C GLN A 272 -22.41 -0.32 3.16
N PHE A 273 -21.86 -1.13 4.07
CA PHE A 273 -22.04 -0.93 5.52
C PHE A 273 -21.29 0.31 6.02
N LEU A 274 -20.04 0.53 5.60
CA LEU A 274 -19.29 1.74 5.95
C LEU A 274 -20.00 3.02 5.47
N ARG A 275 -20.50 3.05 4.23
CA ARG A 275 -21.34 4.15 3.71
C ARG A 275 -22.53 4.44 4.63
N ARG A 276 -23.22 3.40 5.11
CA ARG A 276 -24.39 3.53 6.02
C ARG A 276 -24.00 4.05 7.40
N ARG A 277 -22.79 3.73 7.90
CA ARG A 277 -22.20 4.27 9.14
C ARG A 277 -21.56 5.66 8.97
N GLY A 278 -21.44 6.18 7.74
CA GLY A 278 -20.72 7.42 7.43
C GLY A 278 -19.19 7.29 7.46
N MET A 279 -18.67 6.07 7.58
CA MET A 279 -17.25 5.74 7.68
C MET A 279 -16.53 5.80 6.33
N LYS A 280 -15.19 5.84 6.41
CA LYS A 280 -14.26 5.82 5.28
C LYS A 280 -13.39 4.55 5.25
N ALA A 281 -12.84 4.25 4.08
CA ALA A 281 -12.00 3.08 3.83
C ALA A 281 -10.66 3.44 3.17
N ILE A 282 -9.56 2.88 3.68
CA ILE A 282 -8.33 2.67 2.92
C ILE A 282 -8.40 1.24 2.36
N LEU A 283 -8.06 1.05 1.09
CA LEU A 283 -7.83 -0.29 0.54
C LEU A 283 -6.32 -0.58 0.54
N MET A 284 -5.93 -1.79 0.92
CA MET A 284 -4.54 -2.25 0.80
C MET A 284 -4.47 -3.65 0.19
N GLY A 285 -3.39 -3.96 -0.51
CA GLY A 285 -3.10 -5.29 -1.02
C GLY A 285 -1.60 -5.42 -1.30
N HIS A 286 -1.17 -6.59 -1.74
CA HIS A 286 0.24 -6.76 -2.11
C HIS A 286 0.46 -6.37 -3.58
N VAL A 287 -0.01 -7.21 -4.51
CA VAL A 287 0.11 -7.02 -5.96
C VAL A 287 -0.77 -5.83 -6.40
N PRO A 288 -0.22 -4.76 -6.99
CA PRO A 288 -1.02 -3.63 -7.46
C PRO A 288 -1.81 -3.93 -8.74
N PRO A 289 -2.91 -3.20 -9.01
CA PRO A 289 -3.71 -3.30 -10.23
C PRO A 289 -3.02 -2.63 -11.45
N ALA A 290 -1.79 -3.02 -11.74
CA ALA A 290 -1.01 -2.54 -12.90
C ALA A 290 -1.50 -3.15 -14.21
N ARG A 291 -1.64 -2.27 -15.22
CA ARG A 291 -2.24 -2.55 -16.53
C ARG A 291 -1.78 -1.52 -17.55
N THR A 292 -0.75 -1.87 -18.31
CA THR A 292 -0.23 -1.16 -19.49
C THR A 292 -0.18 -2.13 -20.69
N GLU A 293 0.38 -1.75 -21.84
CA GLU A 293 0.44 -2.63 -23.03
C GLU A 293 1.44 -3.78 -22.83
N GLY A 294 2.55 -3.54 -22.11
CA GLY A 294 3.61 -4.50 -21.79
C GLY A 294 3.66 -4.95 -20.32
N LYS A 295 2.66 -4.63 -19.49
CA LYS A 295 2.54 -5.17 -18.12
C LYS A 295 1.10 -5.23 -17.62
N GLN A 296 0.60 -6.44 -17.39
CA GLN A 296 -0.68 -6.69 -16.72
C GLN A 296 -0.46 -7.63 -15.52
N LEU A 297 -0.74 -7.15 -14.31
CA LEU A 297 -0.60 -7.96 -13.09
C LEU A 297 -1.92 -8.63 -12.69
N TRP A 298 -3.05 -7.95 -12.80
CA TRP A 298 -4.35 -8.53 -12.44
C TRP A 298 -5.06 -9.10 -13.68
N GLU A 299 -5.82 -10.18 -13.50
CA GLU A 299 -6.74 -10.67 -14.52
C GLU A 299 -7.75 -9.55 -14.88
N GLU A 300 -8.07 -9.43 -16.17
CA GLU A 300 -8.81 -8.29 -16.71
C GLU A 300 -10.18 -8.13 -16.05
N THR A 301 -10.95 -9.21 -15.84
CA THR A 301 -12.26 -9.09 -15.18
C THR A 301 -12.14 -8.63 -13.72
N CYS A 302 -11.04 -8.95 -13.05
CA CYS A 302 -10.75 -8.50 -11.69
C CYS A 302 -10.38 -7.01 -11.66
N TRP A 303 -9.54 -6.54 -12.58
CA TRP A 303 -9.22 -5.11 -12.74
C TRP A 303 -10.47 -4.27 -13.08
N GLN A 304 -11.29 -4.80 -13.99
CA GLN A 304 -12.57 -4.21 -14.42
C GLN A 304 -13.56 -4.07 -13.25
N LYS A 305 -13.73 -5.12 -12.44
CA LYS A 305 -14.58 -5.07 -11.23
C LYS A 305 -14.02 -4.09 -10.19
N TYR A 306 -12.72 -4.07 -9.96
CA TYR A 306 -12.09 -3.17 -8.98
C TYR A 306 -12.29 -1.69 -9.34
N THR A 307 -12.00 -1.33 -10.59
CA THR A 307 -12.15 0.05 -11.08
C THR A 307 -13.61 0.51 -11.06
N LEU A 308 -14.56 -0.39 -11.33
CA LEU A 308 -15.99 -0.14 -11.15
C LEU A 308 -16.38 0.01 -9.66
N TRP A 309 -15.89 -0.86 -8.78
CA TRP A 309 -16.19 -0.77 -7.34
C TRP A 309 -15.70 0.57 -6.78
N LEU A 310 -14.45 0.96 -7.08
CA LEU A 310 -13.92 2.26 -6.68
C LEU A 310 -14.75 3.43 -7.24
N GLN A 311 -15.15 3.40 -8.52
CA GLN A 311 -16.04 4.42 -9.09
C GLN A 311 -17.35 4.54 -8.30
N ARG A 312 -17.93 3.40 -7.91
CA ARG A 312 -19.20 3.34 -7.18
C ARG A 312 -19.06 3.60 -5.68
N TYR A 313 -17.85 3.55 -5.11
CA TYR A 313 -17.55 3.88 -3.70
C TYR A 313 -16.60 5.09 -3.53
N ARG A 314 -16.55 5.99 -4.53
CA ARG A 314 -15.73 7.22 -4.56
C ARG A 314 -15.99 8.22 -3.41
N ASP A 315 -17.03 7.99 -2.62
CA ASP A 315 -17.46 8.72 -1.41
C ASP A 315 -16.95 8.07 -0.11
N VAL A 316 -16.58 6.79 -0.14
CA VAL A 316 -16.13 5.97 0.99
C VAL A 316 -14.62 5.77 0.98
N VAL A 317 -14.04 5.44 -0.18
CA VAL A 317 -12.61 5.13 -0.31
C VAL A 317 -11.77 6.42 -0.33
N VAL A 318 -10.69 6.45 0.46
CA VAL A 318 -9.78 7.61 0.60
C VAL A 318 -8.44 7.42 -0.12
N GLY A 319 -8.04 6.18 -0.38
CA GLY A 319 -6.80 5.82 -1.05
C GLY A 319 -6.63 4.30 -1.16
N SER A 320 -5.71 3.88 -2.04
CA SER A 320 -5.35 2.47 -2.24
C SER A 320 -3.83 2.30 -2.14
N LEU A 321 -3.33 1.31 -1.40
CA LEU A 321 -1.91 1.13 -1.05
C LEU A 321 -1.39 -0.26 -1.41
N TYR A 322 -0.22 -0.34 -2.07
CA TYR A 322 0.36 -1.58 -2.61
C TYR A 322 1.90 -1.63 -2.53
N GLY A 323 2.48 -2.82 -2.74
CA GLY A 323 3.93 -3.08 -2.79
C GLY A 323 4.32 -3.85 -4.06
N HIS A 324 4.99 -5.00 -3.92
CA HIS A 324 5.29 -6.01 -4.96
C HIS A 324 6.26 -5.61 -6.09
N MET A 325 6.19 -4.38 -6.60
CA MET A 325 6.99 -3.96 -7.77
C MET A 325 8.38 -3.46 -7.40
N ASN A 326 8.60 -3.21 -6.10
CA ASN A 326 9.83 -2.72 -5.46
C ASN A 326 10.34 -1.36 -5.98
N ILE A 327 9.47 -0.59 -6.65
CA ILE A 327 9.75 0.77 -7.16
C ILE A 327 8.65 1.74 -6.74
N ASP A 328 9.06 2.96 -6.37
CA ASP A 328 8.13 4.05 -6.03
C ASP A 328 7.39 4.54 -7.28
N HIS A 329 6.06 4.38 -7.30
CA HIS A 329 5.23 5.03 -8.30
C HIS A 329 3.75 5.06 -7.86
N PHE A 330 2.91 5.59 -8.73
CA PHE A 330 1.46 5.57 -8.58
C PHE A 330 0.80 5.14 -9.89
N ILE A 331 -0.44 4.64 -9.80
CA ILE A 331 -1.25 4.23 -10.95
C ILE A 331 -2.54 5.02 -10.92
N LEU A 332 -2.95 5.51 -12.11
CA LEU A 332 -4.22 6.19 -12.35
C LEU A 332 -5.15 5.26 -13.13
N GLN A 333 -6.13 4.61 -12.50
CA GLN A 333 -7.11 3.79 -13.22
C GLN A 333 -8.21 4.69 -13.83
N ASP A 334 -8.48 4.51 -15.12
CA ASP A 334 -9.45 5.34 -15.86
C ASP A 334 -10.80 4.63 -15.97
N THR A 335 -11.86 5.23 -15.41
CA THR A 335 -13.20 4.64 -15.43
C THR A 335 -13.88 4.64 -16.82
N LYS A 336 -13.28 5.24 -17.85
CA LYS A 336 -13.73 5.07 -19.25
C LYS A 336 -13.26 3.75 -19.87
N ASP A 337 -12.28 3.10 -19.27
CA ASP A 337 -11.78 1.79 -19.71
C ASP A 337 -12.61 0.65 -19.11
N ILE A 338 -13.66 0.96 -18.34
CA ILE A 338 -14.62 -0.01 -17.82
C ILE A 338 -15.50 -0.54 -18.96
N ASP A 339 -15.30 -1.80 -19.34
CA ASP A 339 -16.18 -2.55 -20.24
C ASP A 339 -17.08 -3.50 -19.45
N LEU A 340 -18.34 -3.10 -19.26
CA LEU A 340 -19.35 -3.91 -18.59
C LEU A 340 -19.66 -5.22 -19.32
N THR A 341 -19.26 -5.42 -20.58
CA THR A 341 -19.44 -6.69 -21.29
C THR A 341 -18.43 -7.76 -20.88
N VAL A 342 -17.23 -7.35 -20.43
CA VAL A 342 -16.19 -8.23 -19.88
C VAL A 342 -16.65 -8.84 -18.55
N ILE A 343 -17.14 -8.00 -17.62
CA ILE A 343 -17.54 -8.44 -16.27
C ILE A 343 -18.99 -8.92 -16.14
N ASN A 344 -19.74 -9.01 -17.23
CA ASN A 344 -21.13 -9.48 -17.21
C ASN A 344 -21.23 -11.00 -17.45
N PRO A 345 -21.68 -11.80 -16.46
CA PRO A 345 -21.74 -13.28 -16.56
C PRO A 345 -22.64 -13.84 -17.68
N ALA A 346 -23.44 -13.01 -18.35
CA ALA A 346 -24.27 -13.38 -19.51
C ALA A 346 -23.64 -13.02 -20.88
N ALA A 347 -22.61 -12.16 -20.89
CA ALA A 347 -21.86 -11.78 -22.09
C ALA A 347 -20.48 -12.42 -22.15
N TRP A 348 -19.86 -12.65 -20.99
CA TRP A 348 -18.54 -13.25 -20.83
C TRP A 348 -18.44 -14.61 -21.54
N LYS A 349 -17.36 -14.76 -22.30
CA LYS A 349 -16.88 -16.02 -22.86
C LYS A 349 -15.43 -16.15 -22.42
N SER A 350 -15.09 -17.19 -21.67
CA SER A 350 -13.74 -17.41 -21.15
C SER A 350 -12.71 -17.48 -22.30
N SER A 351 -12.03 -16.38 -22.57
CA SER A 351 -11.04 -16.24 -23.64
C SER A 351 -9.64 -16.28 -23.02
N ARG A 352 -9.21 -17.49 -22.64
CA ARG A 352 -7.93 -17.70 -21.94
C ARG A 352 -6.74 -17.52 -22.89
N THR A 353 -6.25 -16.29 -22.99
CA THR A 353 -4.91 -15.94 -23.48
C THR A 353 -4.10 -15.35 -22.32
N ARG A 354 -3.69 -16.21 -21.39
CA ARG A 354 -2.64 -15.88 -20.42
C ARG A 354 -1.31 -15.82 -21.18
N GLU A 355 -0.75 -14.64 -21.33
CA GLU A 355 0.59 -14.48 -21.91
C GLU A 355 1.65 -14.70 -20.83
N SER A 356 2.66 -15.53 -21.11
CA SER A 356 3.69 -15.89 -20.14
C SER A 356 4.72 -14.77 -20.00
N MET A 357 4.37 -13.73 -19.25
CA MET A 357 5.20 -12.53 -19.03
C MET A 357 6.35 -12.82 -18.03
N ASP A 358 7.21 -13.80 -18.30
CA ASP A 358 8.23 -14.32 -17.38
C ASP A 358 9.46 -13.40 -17.18
N ASN A 359 9.29 -12.08 -17.34
CA ASN A 359 10.36 -11.07 -17.36
C ASN A 359 10.05 -9.89 -16.41
N ASP A 360 9.42 -10.11 -15.25
CA ASP A 360 8.89 -9.01 -14.42
C ASP A 360 9.93 -8.30 -13.51
N LEU A 361 11.11 -8.91 -13.30
CA LEU A 361 12.03 -8.54 -12.22
C LEU A 361 13.34 -7.85 -12.62
N SER A 362 13.69 -7.74 -13.91
CA SER A 362 14.89 -6.98 -14.32
C SER A 362 14.65 -5.46 -14.26
N ILE A 363 15.67 -4.63 -14.05
CA ILE A 363 15.49 -3.17 -14.00
C ILE A 363 14.94 -2.64 -15.33
N LYS A 364 15.44 -3.14 -16.47
CA LYS A 364 14.93 -2.79 -17.81
C LYS A 364 13.42 -3.01 -17.96
N SER A 365 12.87 -4.10 -17.41
CA SER A 365 11.41 -4.37 -17.38
C SER A 365 10.61 -3.38 -16.51
N ARG A 366 11.25 -2.76 -15.51
CA ARG A 366 10.67 -1.66 -14.74
C ARG A 366 10.77 -0.35 -15.53
N THR A 367 11.90 -0.06 -16.18
CA THR A 367 12.09 1.12 -17.03
C THR A 367 11.12 1.16 -18.22
N ASP A 368 10.97 0.04 -18.95
CA ASP A 368 9.99 -0.11 -20.04
C ASP A 368 8.55 0.17 -19.56
N TYR A 369 8.16 -0.38 -18.40
CA TYR A 369 6.85 -0.14 -17.78
C TYR A 369 6.63 1.32 -17.36
N LEU A 370 7.65 1.98 -16.78
CA LEU A 370 7.56 3.40 -16.43
C LEU A 370 7.46 4.29 -17.69
N LEU A 371 8.08 3.90 -18.80
CA LEU A 371 7.94 4.59 -20.09
C LEU A 371 6.52 4.42 -20.68
N GLU A 372 5.91 3.24 -20.56
CA GLU A 372 4.50 3.02 -20.94
C GLU A 372 3.52 3.83 -20.08
N LEU A 373 3.72 3.86 -18.75
CA LEU A 373 2.95 4.74 -17.86
C LEU A 373 3.08 6.21 -18.28
N ARG A 374 4.29 6.67 -18.60
CA ARG A 374 4.52 8.04 -19.06
C ARG A 374 3.81 8.34 -20.38
N ASP A 375 3.84 7.43 -21.35
CA ASP A 375 3.11 7.61 -22.61
C ASP A 375 1.59 7.63 -22.38
N ALA A 376 1.05 6.81 -21.48
CA ALA A 376 -0.34 6.90 -21.04
C ALA A 376 -0.64 8.27 -20.38
N TRP A 377 0.24 8.77 -19.51
CA TRP A 377 0.09 10.07 -18.86
C TRP A 377 0.20 11.25 -19.83
N SER A 378 1.00 11.15 -20.89
CA SER A 378 1.10 12.18 -21.94
C SER A 378 -0.24 12.46 -22.65
N LYS A 379 -1.16 11.51 -22.60
CA LYS A 379 -2.51 11.54 -23.20
C LYS A 379 -3.58 12.07 -22.23
N LEU A 380 -3.22 12.41 -20.99
CA LEU A 380 -4.14 12.97 -20.00
C LEU A 380 -4.66 14.36 -20.43
N PRO A 381 -5.83 14.79 -19.95
CA PRO A 381 -6.29 16.17 -20.14
C PRO A 381 -5.58 17.14 -19.18
N ASP A 382 -4.97 18.20 -19.72
CA ASP A 382 -4.55 19.43 -18.98
C ASP A 382 -5.61 19.81 -17.92
N PRO A 383 -5.28 19.73 -16.61
CA PRO A 383 -6.22 20.04 -15.53
C PRO A 383 -6.50 21.54 -15.35
N LEU A 384 -5.50 22.39 -15.60
CA LEU A 384 -5.58 23.84 -15.44
C LEU A 384 -6.60 24.44 -16.42
N LEU A 385 -6.76 23.89 -17.63
CA LEU A 385 -7.83 24.27 -18.56
C LEU A 385 -9.24 23.99 -18.00
N TYR A 386 -9.40 23.02 -17.08
CA TYR A 386 -10.69 22.70 -16.47
C TYR A 386 -10.96 23.47 -15.18
N ALA A 387 -9.93 23.86 -14.42
CA ALA A 387 -10.07 24.81 -13.30
C ALA A 387 -10.77 26.11 -13.74
N LYS A 388 -10.29 26.69 -14.86
CA LYS A 388 -10.81 27.94 -15.41
C LYS A 388 -12.21 27.83 -16.03
N GLU A 389 -12.69 26.65 -16.44
CA GLU A 389 -14.10 26.48 -16.86
C GLU A 389 -15.06 26.58 -15.65
N VAL A 390 -14.68 26.09 -14.46
CA VAL A 390 -15.54 26.08 -13.25
C VAL A 390 -15.71 27.48 -12.65
N GLY A 391 -14.61 28.21 -12.45
CA GLY A 391 -14.66 29.57 -11.88
C GLY A 391 -15.46 30.56 -12.74
N VAL A 392 -15.49 30.36 -14.06
CA VAL A 392 -16.23 31.22 -15.00
C VAL A 392 -17.74 30.93 -15.00
N GLU A 393 -18.22 29.71 -14.71
CA GLU A 393 -19.66 29.45 -14.61
C GLU A 393 -20.29 30.14 -13.39
N GLN A 394 -19.58 30.29 -12.26
CA GLN A 394 -20.09 31.03 -11.09
C GLN A 394 -20.32 32.52 -11.41
N LYS A 395 -19.37 33.20 -12.07
CA LYS A 395 -19.43 34.65 -12.33
C LYS A 395 -20.35 35.07 -13.50
N LYS A 396 -21.03 34.16 -14.22
CA LYS A 396 -21.80 34.49 -15.45
C LYS A 396 -23.25 33.96 -15.54
N LYS A 397 -24.06 34.17 -14.50
CA LYS A 397 -25.54 34.17 -14.61
C LYS A 397 -26.10 35.37 -15.41
N ASN A 398 -25.68 35.58 -16.67
CA ASN A 398 -26.46 36.26 -17.74
C ASN A 398 -25.67 36.47 -19.05
N LYS A 399 -25.81 35.56 -20.04
CA LYS A 399 -25.97 35.85 -21.49
C LYS A 399 -26.15 34.56 -22.31
N LYS A 400 -27.12 34.55 -23.24
CA LYS A 400 -27.36 33.43 -24.16
C LYS A 400 -26.36 33.45 -25.33
N HIS A 401 -25.25 32.74 -25.22
CA HIS A 401 -24.43 32.33 -26.38
C HIS A 401 -24.26 30.81 -26.41
N LYS A 402 -23.99 30.25 -27.61
CA LYS A 402 -23.89 28.81 -27.84
C LYS A 402 -22.82 28.18 -26.94
N LYS A 403 -23.24 27.37 -25.95
CA LYS A 403 -22.31 26.46 -25.24
C LYS A 403 -21.66 25.52 -26.27
N LYS A 404 -20.40 25.79 -26.65
CA LYS A 404 -19.50 24.69 -27.04
C LYS A 404 -19.40 23.81 -25.79
N LYS A 405 -19.91 22.58 -25.85
CA LYS A 405 -19.67 21.61 -24.77
C LYS A 405 -18.20 21.23 -24.81
N GLY A 406 -17.36 21.95 -24.06
CA GLY A 406 -16.20 21.35 -23.43
C GLY A 406 -16.71 20.14 -22.67
N LYS A 407 -16.54 18.94 -23.24
CA LYS A 407 -16.98 17.73 -22.56
C LYS A 407 -16.05 17.57 -21.37
N ASN A 408 -16.64 17.49 -20.18
CA ASN A 408 -15.98 17.12 -18.93
C ASN A 408 -15.06 15.90 -19.16
N LYS A 409 -13.75 16.15 -19.40
CA LYS A 409 -12.80 15.10 -19.78
C LYS A 409 -12.31 14.33 -18.56
N LEU A 410 -12.22 15.01 -17.41
CA LEU A 410 -11.73 14.51 -16.13
C LEU A 410 -12.82 13.83 -15.28
N GLY A 411 -14.08 13.80 -15.71
CA GLY A 411 -15.20 13.17 -14.97
C GLY A 411 -15.91 14.13 -14.01
N GLY A 412 -15.20 15.12 -13.48
CA GLY A 412 -15.77 16.29 -12.80
C GLY A 412 -14.67 17.29 -12.41
N PRO A 413 -14.99 18.30 -11.58
CA PRO A 413 -14.03 19.32 -11.14
C PRO A 413 -12.95 18.77 -10.18
N TRP A 414 -13.15 17.57 -9.65
CA TRP A 414 -12.23 16.84 -8.77
C TRP A 414 -11.57 15.65 -9.47
N ALA A 415 -11.73 15.57 -10.79
CA ALA A 415 -11.24 14.49 -11.64
C ALA A 415 -11.82 13.08 -11.35
N GLU A 416 -13.12 13.01 -11.01
CA GLU A 416 -13.85 11.80 -10.62
C GLU A 416 -13.97 10.69 -11.70
N ARG A 417 -13.36 10.86 -12.89
CA ARG A 417 -13.14 9.79 -13.88
C ARG A 417 -12.06 8.81 -13.41
N TYR A 418 -11.16 9.23 -12.54
CA TYR A 418 -9.95 8.51 -12.22
C TYR A 418 -9.99 7.95 -10.80
N GLN A 419 -9.14 6.94 -10.58
CA GLN A 419 -8.80 6.40 -9.27
C GLN A 419 -7.29 6.49 -9.08
N LEU A 420 -6.84 6.56 -7.83
CA LEU A 420 -5.42 6.58 -7.47
C LEU A 420 -5.07 5.32 -6.67
N SER A 421 -3.94 4.70 -7.03
CA SER A 421 -3.27 3.69 -6.24
C SER A 421 -1.81 4.06 -6.06
N LEU A 422 -1.33 4.07 -4.82
CA LEU A 422 0.08 4.33 -4.49
C LEU A 422 0.81 2.99 -4.33
N ILE A 423 1.99 2.89 -4.92
CA ILE A 423 2.90 1.75 -4.81
C ILE A 423 4.12 2.27 -4.06
N SER A 424 4.43 1.64 -2.94
CA SER A 424 5.58 2.02 -2.13
C SER A 424 6.80 1.19 -2.50
N PRO A 425 8.01 1.77 -2.44
CA PRO A 425 9.25 0.99 -2.50
C PRO A 425 9.42 0.14 -1.23
N SER A 426 10.39 -0.75 -1.27
CA SER A 426 10.43 -1.95 -0.44
C SER A 426 11.61 -2.00 0.52
N ILE A 427 11.55 -2.91 1.50
CA ILE A 427 12.68 -3.20 2.39
C ILE A 427 13.73 -4.10 1.71
N VAL A 428 13.32 -5.01 0.82
CA VAL A 428 14.26 -5.85 0.05
C VAL A 428 15.22 -5.00 -0.79
N PRO A 429 16.55 -5.27 -0.77
CA PRO A 429 17.56 -4.39 -1.35
C PRO A 429 17.69 -4.50 -2.88
N ASN A 430 16.58 -4.70 -3.61
CA ASN A 430 16.55 -4.45 -5.05
C ASN A 430 16.87 -2.97 -5.37
N PHE A 431 16.54 -2.06 -4.46
CA PHE A 431 17.01 -0.67 -4.45
C PHE A 431 17.52 -0.34 -3.04
N PHE A 432 17.48 0.92 -2.58
CA PHE A 432 17.73 1.19 -1.16
C PHE A 432 16.49 0.82 -0.32
N PRO A 433 16.64 0.06 0.79
CA PRO A 433 15.54 -0.31 1.68
C PRO A 433 14.76 0.92 2.13
N SER A 434 13.44 0.88 2.04
CA SER A 434 12.58 2.06 2.17
C SER A 434 11.33 1.83 3.02
N ILE A 435 10.87 2.92 3.65
CA ILE A 435 9.58 3.01 4.35
C ILE A 435 8.92 4.36 4.07
N ARG A 436 7.59 4.41 4.16
CA ARG A 436 6.80 5.63 3.87
C ARG A 436 5.91 5.99 5.06
N ILE A 437 5.95 7.26 5.47
CA ILE A 437 4.98 7.82 6.43
C ILE A 437 3.99 8.66 5.65
N ILE A 438 2.73 8.26 5.64
CA ILE A 438 1.64 8.96 4.95
C ILE A 438 0.85 9.78 5.97
N GLU A 439 0.58 11.03 5.64
CA GLU A 439 -0.07 12.02 6.49
C GLU A 439 -1.49 12.28 6.00
N TYR A 440 -2.43 12.50 6.93
CA TYR A 440 -3.85 12.64 6.65
C TYR A 440 -4.54 13.64 7.58
N ASN A 441 -5.57 14.30 7.04
CA ASN A 441 -6.30 15.36 7.72
C ASN A 441 -7.12 14.82 8.92
N VAL A 442 -6.81 15.30 10.12
CA VAL A 442 -7.51 14.95 11.39
C VAL A 442 -8.48 16.01 11.90
N SER A 443 -8.76 17.06 11.13
CA SER A 443 -9.71 18.11 11.53
C SER A 443 -11.09 17.54 11.87
N GLY A 444 -11.63 17.87 13.05
CA GLY A 444 -12.88 17.33 13.56
C GLY A 444 -12.78 15.90 14.12
N LEU A 445 -11.57 15.37 14.30
CA LEU A 445 -11.27 14.05 14.90
C LEU A 445 -10.33 14.17 16.12
N GLU A 446 -10.11 15.38 16.66
CA GLU A 446 -9.12 15.68 17.71
C GLU A 446 -9.43 15.03 19.08
N ASP A 447 -10.70 14.69 19.28
CA ASP A 447 -11.25 13.97 20.44
C ASP A 447 -11.76 12.56 20.09
N ALA A 448 -11.44 12.04 18.90
CA ALA A 448 -11.81 10.68 18.50
C ALA A 448 -11.11 9.64 19.38
N ALA A 449 -11.83 8.59 19.78
CA ALA A 449 -11.25 7.47 20.50
C ALA A 449 -10.24 6.73 19.62
N THR A 450 -9.06 6.41 20.15
CA THR A 450 -8.08 5.62 19.41
C THR A 450 -8.45 4.14 19.46
N TRP A 451 -7.92 3.35 18.51
CA TRP A 451 -8.09 1.89 18.50
C TRP A 451 -7.74 1.24 19.85
N VAL A 452 -6.66 1.70 20.48
CA VAL A 452 -6.18 1.18 21.77
C VAL A 452 -7.09 1.58 22.95
N ASP A 453 -7.75 2.74 22.92
CA ASP A 453 -8.76 3.09 23.92
C ASP A 453 -9.94 2.11 23.87
N THR A 454 -10.46 1.84 22.66
CA THR A 454 -11.61 0.95 22.43
C THR A 454 -11.28 -0.50 22.78
N VAL A 455 -10.16 -1.04 22.30
CA VAL A 455 -9.74 -2.42 22.59
C VAL A 455 -9.48 -2.64 24.09
N ARG A 456 -8.97 -1.63 24.81
CA ARG A 456 -8.77 -1.72 26.27
C ARG A 456 -10.09 -1.58 27.05
N ALA A 457 -11.02 -0.74 26.60
CA ALA A 457 -12.34 -0.63 27.21
C ALA A 457 -13.16 -1.93 27.07
N LEU A 458 -13.07 -2.60 25.92
CA LEU A 458 -13.67 -3.92 25.67
C LEU A 458 -12.99 -5.05 26.48
N GLY A 459 -11.83 -4.80 27.10
CA GLY A 459 -11.06 -5.79 27.88
C GLY A 459 -11.68 -6.16 29.23
N ASP A 460 -12.61 -5.37 29.76
CA ASP A 460 -13.21 -5.58 31.10
C ASP A 460 -14.71 -5.99 31.07
N ASP A 461 -15.44 -5.90 29.95
CA ASP A 461 -16.81 -6.46 29.83
C ASP A 461 -17.10 -7.06 28.42
N PRO A 462 -17.26 -8.40 28.31
CA PRO A 462 -17.53 -9.09 27.05
C PRO A 462 -19.01 -8.99 26.59
N LYS A 463 -19.69 -7.85 26.82
CA LYS A 463 -21.13 -7.69 26.56
C LYS A 463 -21.57 -6.30 26.07
N LEU A 464 -21.04 -5.79 24.94
CA LEU A 464 -21.77 -4.76 24.19
C LEU A 464 -21.46 -4.67 22.69
N HIS A 465 -22.01 -5.62 21.93
CA HIS A 465 -22.62 -5.31 20.63
C HIS A 465 -23.91 -6.13 20.47
N PRO A 466 -25.04 -5.69 21.06
CA PRO A 466 -26.35 -6.14 20.64
C PRO A 466 -26.57 -5.61 19.22
N TYR A 467 -26.53 -6.50 18.24
CA TYR A 467 -27.22 -6.26 16.99
C TYR A 467 -28.71 -6.32 17.30
N GLU A 468 -29.35 -5.18 17.51
CA GLU A 468 -30.80 -5.14 17.69
C GLU A 468 -31.46 -5.62 16.39
N GLU A 469 -32.08 -6.79 16.44
CA GLU A 469 -32.94 -7.32 15.39
C GLU A 469 -34.19 -6.42 15.27
N SER A 470 -34.05 -5.31 14.53
CA SER A 470 -35.18 -4.45 14.21
C SER A 470 -36.16 -5.21 13.32
N ASP A 471 -37.27 -5.64 13.93
CA ASP A 471 -38.18 -6.64 13.39
C ASP A 471 -38.83 -6.18 12.06
N GLY A 472 -38.55 -6.92 10.99
CA GLY A 472 -39.31 -6.88 9.74
C GLY A 472 -39.02 -5.76 8.72
N ARG A 473 -37.93 -5.89 7.95
CA ARG A 473 -37.91 -5.54 6.50
C ARG A 473 -36.73 -6.16 5.73
N GLU A 474 -37.08 -7.03 4.77
CA GLU A 474 -36.26 -7.64 3.70
C GLU A 474 -34.83 -8.11 4.03
N SER A 475 -34.66 -9.43 4.06
CA SER A 475 -33.39 -10.13 4.11
C SER A 475 -32.59 -9.96 2.81
N ILE A 476 -31.72 -8.95 2.73
CA ILE A 476 -30.75 -8.77 1.63
C ILE A 476 -29.48 -9.61 1.88
N LEU A 477 -29.70 -10.85 2.30
CA LEU A 477 -28.76 -11.97 2.27
C LEU A 477 -29.52 -13.10 1.58
N ASP A 478 -29.36 -13.24 0.27
CA ASP A 478 -29.99 -14.33 -0.48
C ASP A 478 -29.50 -15.69 0.03
N ASP A 479 -30.44 -16.59 0.33
CA ASP A 479 -30.19 -17.95 0.88
C ASP A 479 -29.30 -18.84 -0.03
N GLU A 480 -28.96 -18.40 -1.24
CA GLU A 480 -28.07 -19.13 -2.15
C GLU A 480 -26.62 -19.22 -1.64
N PHE A 481 -26.18 -18.35 -0.73
CA PHE A 481 -24.77 -18.30 -0.28
C PHE A 481 -24.34 -19.49 0.61
N TYR A 482 -25.28 -20.30 1.13
CA TYR A 482 -25.01 -21.33 2.14
C TYR A 482 -25.19 -22.80 1.68
N VAL A 483 -25.56 -23.08 0.42
CA VAL A 483 -26.04 -24.43 0.01
C VAL A 483 -25.34 -25.03 -1.23
N ASP A 484 -24.02 -25.22 -1.18
CA ASP A 484 -23.36 -26.22 -2.04
C ASP A 484 -22.22 -27.04 -1.40
N MET A 485 -22.40 -27.41 -0.13
CA MET A 485 -21.76 -28.62 0.42
C MET A 485 -22.80 -29.74 0.58
N HIS A 486 -22.43 -30.95 0.15
CA HIS A 486 -23.22 -32.19 0.24
C HIS A 486 -24.52 -32.30 -0.59
N LYS A 487 -24.40 -32.50 -1.91
CA LYS A 487 -25.39 -33.27 -2.69
C LYS A 487 -24.75 -34.41 -3.49
N GLU A 488 -24.99 -35.64 -3.02
CA GLU A 488 -24.53 -36.85 -3.71
C GLU A 488 -25.23 -37.10 -5.06
N LYS A 489 -24.55 -37.90 -5.90
CA LYS A 489 -24.94 -38.20 -7.29
C LYS A 489 -26.29 -38.94 -7.39
N LYS A 490 -27.37 -38.24 -7.77
CA LYS A 490 -28.55 -38.86 -8.38
C LYS A 490 -28.56 -38.65 -9.90
N LYS A 491 -28.48 -39.75 -10.65
CA LYS A 491 -28.50 -39.76 -12.12
C LYS A 491 -29.91 -39.41 -12.65
N GLY A 492 -29.97 -38.65 -13.75
CA GLY A 492 -31.03 -38.81 -14.74
C GLY A 492 -32.09 -37.70 -14.85
N LYS A 493 -31.71 -36.54 -15.43
CA LYS A 493 -32.56 -35.72 -16.32
C LYS A 493 -31.67 -34.72 -17.09
N LYS A 494 -32.02 -34.41 -18.35
CA LYS A 494 -31.35 -33.34 -19.12
C LYS A 494 -31.86 -31.98 -18.64
N GLY A 495 -31.23 -31.44 -17.59
CA GLY A 495 -31.47 -30.07 -17.15
C GLY A 495 -30.92 -29.06 -18.17
N LYS A 496 -31.53 -27.87 -18.23
CA LYS A 496 -30.87 -26.69 -18.82
C LYS A 496 -29.64 -26.35 -17.96
N LYS A 497 -28.60 -25.74 -18.55
CA LYS A 497 -27.53 -25.12 -17.74
C LYS A 497 -28.19 -24.13 -16.74
N PRO A 498 -27.69 -24.03 -15.50
CA PRO A 498 -28.07 -22.89 -14.65
C PRO A 498 -27.74 -21.59 -15.39
N LYS A 499 -28.55 -20.55 -15.18
CA LYS A 499 -28.17 -19.20 -15.59
C LYS A 499 -27.09 -18.72 -14.62
N SER A 500 -26.03 -18.11 -15.12
CA SER A 500 -25.15 -17.28 -14.28
C SER A 500 -26.00 -16.20 -13.58
N PRO A 501 -25.73 -15.86 -12.32
CA PRO A 501 -26.39 -14.72 -11.68
C PRO A 501 -26.05 -13.40 -12.42
N PRO A 502 -26.90 -12.36 -12.30
CA PRO A 502 -26.62 -11.07 -12.90
C PRO A 502 -25.43 -10.39 -12.22
N LEU A 503 -24.74 -9.49 -12.95
CA LEU A 503 -23.75 -8.59 -12.36
C LEU A 503 -24.46 -7.58 -11.44
N HIS A 504 -24.29 -7.73 -10.13
CA HIS A 504 -24.85 -6.82 -9.14
C HIS A 504 -23.93 -5.60 -8.93
N VAL A 505 -24.05 -4.62 -9.83
CA VAL A 505 -23.31 -3.35 -9.73
C VAL A 505 -23.74 -2.61 -8.45
N PRO A 506 -22.80 -2.15 -7.60
CA PRO A 506 -23.14 -1.41 -6.38
C PRO A 506 -23.89 -0.11 -6.68
N ASP A 507 -24.69 0.38 -5.72
CA ASP A 507 -25.17 1.76 -5.79
C ASP A 507 -24.02 2.76 -5.63
N GLY A 508 -24.09 3.84 -6.40
CA GLY A 508 -23.14 4.95 -6.33
C GLY A 508 -23.57 5.98 -5.27
N PRO A 509 -22.69 6.94 -4.92
CA PRO A 509 -23.16 8.17 -4.28
C PRO A 509 -24.16 8.91 -5.17
N SER A 510 -25.04 9.72 -4.57
CA SER A 510 -25.96 10.60 -5.30
C SER A 510 -25.21 11.45 -6.35
N GLU A 511 -25.85 11.76 -7.48
CA GLU A 511 -25.34 12.72 -8.47
C GLU A 511 -25.09 14.11 -7.86
N THR A 512 -25.73 14.42 -6.73
CA THR A 512 -25.57 15.67 -5.98
C THR A 512 -24.63 15.56 -4.77
N ALA A 513 -24.04 14.39 -4.50
CA ALA A 513 -23.14 14.21 -3.37
C ALA A 513 -21.73 14.75 -3.69
N PRO A 514 -21.06 15.41 -2.72
CA PRO A 514 -19.64 15.76 -2.86
C PRO A 514 -18.80 14.47 -3.03
N PRO A 515 -17.60 14.56 -3.61
CA PRO A 515 -16.72 13.41 -3.72
C PRO A 515 -16.10 13.08 -2.35
N GLY A 516 -15.56 11.86 -2.21
CA GLY A 516 -14.90 11.41 -0.99
C GLY A 516 -13.50 12.01 -0.77
N PRO A 517 -12.85 11.67 0.35
CA PRO A 517 -11.59 12.30 0.76
C PRO A 517 -10.42 12.12 -0.21
N ALA A 518 -10.46 11.10 -1.09
CA ALA A 518 -9.48 10.91 -2.17
C ALA A 518 -9.45 12.04 -3.23
N TYR A 519 -10.49 12.88 -3.29
CA TYR A 519 -10.76 13.78 -4.42
C TYR A 519 -10.86 15.25 -4.04
N SER A 520 -11.30 15.55 -2.82
CA SER A 520 -11.55 16.90 -2.32
C SER A 520 -11.14 16.97 -0.85
N PRO A 521 -10.32 17.94 -0.44
CA PRO A 521 -9.88 18.11 0.94
C PRO A 521 -11.04 18.11 1.94
N GLN A 522 -11.00 17.14 2.84
CA GLN A 522 -11.91 16.95 3.98
C GLN A 522 -11.20 16.09 5.04
N PRO A 523 -11.81 15.80 6.20
CA PRO A 523 -11.23 14.87 7.17
C PRO A 523 -10.96 13.50 6.53
N LEU A 524 -9.84 12.89 6.87
CA LEU A 524 -9.30 11.65 6.30
C LEU A 524 -8.82 11.74 4.83
N THR A 525 -8.72 12.94 4.24
CA THR A 525 -7.94 13.16 3.01
C THR A 525 -6.45 12.99 3.31
N PHE A 526 -5.70 12.27 2.46
CA PHE A 526 -4.24 12.22 2.53
C PHE A 526 -3.64 13.57 2.11
N THR A 527 -2.78 14.14 2.94
CA THR A 527 -2.22 15.50 2.76
C THR A 527 -0.79 15.48 2.25
N GLY A 528 0.01 14.48 2.61
CA GLY A 528 1.38 14.34 2.15
C GLY A 528 1.97 12.98 2.50
N PHE A 529 3.20 12.71 2.05
CA PHE A 529 4.01 11.64 2.61
C PHE A 529 5.49 12.01 2.65
N THR A 530 6.21 11.42 3.60
CA THR A 530 7.67 11.44 3.65
C THR A 530 8.19 10.04 3.36
N GLN A 531 9.08 9.94 2.37
CA GLN A 531 9.79 8.72 2.05
C GLN A 531 11.14 8.69 2.77
N TYR A 532 11.41 7.58 3.43
CA TYR A 532 12.66 7.31 4.13
C TYR A 532 13.38 6.15 3.44
N TYR A 533 14.68 6.31 3.24
CA TYR A 533 15.54 5.32 2.59
C TYR A 533 16.79 5.02 3.45
N ALA A 534 17.33 3.81 3.35
CA ALA A 534 18.57 3.40 4.01
C ALA A 534 19.70 3.25 2.97
N ASN A 535 20.64 4.20 2.94
CA ASN A 535 21.74 4.23 1.98
C ASN A 535 22.76 3.10 2.25
N LEU A 536 22.48 1.90 1.75
CA LEU A 536 23.32 0.72 1.97
C LEU A 536 24.75 0.87 1.46
N THR A 537 24.98 1.66 0.39
CA THR A 537 26.34 1.94 -0.10
C THR A 537 27.18 2.63 0.98
N TYR A 538 26.58 3.60 1.69
CA TYR A 538 27.22 4.29 2.82
C TYR A 538 27.25 3.44 4.09
N ILE A 539 26.13 2.80 4.47
CA ILE A 539 25.97 2.07 5.73
C ILE A 539 26.80 0.80 5.74
N ASN A 540 26.85 0.00 4.66
CA ASN A 540 27.68 -1.20 4.60
C ASN A 540 29.17 -0.89 4.70
N ASN A 541 29.62 0.26 4.16
CA ASN A 541 30.99 0.81 4.32
C ASN A 541 32.14 -0.10 3.84
N ASP A 542 31.81 -1.21 3.17
CA ASP A 542 32.74 -2.27 2.75
C ASP A 542 33.28 -2.08 1.32
N ILE A 543 32.81 -1.10 0.54
CA ILE A 543 33.16 -0.94 -0.89
C ILE A 543 33.59 0.51 -1.17
N THR A 544 34.58 0.73 -2.03
CA THR A 544 34.93 2.09 -2.49
C THR A 544 34.02 2.52 -3.65
N ALA A 545 33.65 3.80 -3.66
CA ALA A 545 32.62 4.36 -4.55
C ALA A 545 33.01 4.38 -6.04
N ASP A 546 34.26 4.04 -6.37
CA ASP A 546 34.84 4.23 -7.69
C ASP A 546 34.27 3.24 -8.72
N GLY A 547 33.66 3.79 -9.79
CA GLY A 547 33.18 3.07 -10.97
C GLY A 547 31.81 2.38 -10.78
N GLY A 548 30.83 2.77 -11.59
CA GLY A 548 29.59 2.01 -11.76
C GLY A 548 29.86 0.62 -12.36
N GLY A 549 29.09 -0.37 -11.94
CA GLY A 549 29.08 -1.70 -12.56
C GLY A 549 28.03 -1.74 -13.67
N ASP A 550 28.35 -2.38 -14.80
CA ASP A 550 27.45 -2.57 -15.93
C ASP A 550 26.25 -3.45 -15.54
N LEU A 551 25.05 -2.86 -15.47
CA LEU A 551 23.79 -3.52 -15.10
C LEU A 551 23.18 -4.20 -16.33
N GLY A 552 23.80 -5.31 -16.73
CA GLY A 552 23.51 -6.00 -17.99
C GLY A 552 22.09 -6.58 -18.13
N GLU A 553 21.70 -6.87 -19.37
CA GLU A 553 20.34 -7.26 -19.81
C GLU A 553 19.85 -8.66 -19.33
N LEU A 554 20.27 -9.13 -18.16
CA LEU A 554 19.99 -10.47 -17.65
C LEU A 554 18.64 -10.55 -16.91
N LYS A 555 18.18 -11.79 -16.65
CA LYS A 555 17.02 -12.08 -15.80
C LYS A 555 17.30 -11.95 -14.30
N TRP A 556 18.57 -11.84 -13.92
CA TRP A 556 19.06 -11.71 -12.56
C TRP A 556 20.00 -10.51 -12.48
N ASP A 557 19.73 -9.56 -11.60
CA ASP A 557 20.63 -8.45 -11.32
C ASP A 557 21.65 -8.81 -10.23
N SER A 558 22.93 -8.61 -10.54
CA SER A 558 24.04 -8.82 -9.61
C SER A 558 24.46 -7.54 -8.87
N GLY A 559 23.80 -6.42 -9.14
CA GLY A 559 24.00 -5.11 -8.56
C GLY A 559 25.22 -4.35 -9.08
N LYS A 560 25.19 -3.02 -8.89
CA LYS A 560 26.20 -2.02 -9.27
C LYS A 560 27.60 -2.26 -8.66
N HIS A 561 27.72 -3.26 -7.79
CA HIS A 561 28.94 -3.67 -7.11
C HIS A 561 29.38 -5.11 -7.45
N SER A 562 28.69 -5.78 -8.38
CA SER A 562 29.03 -7.13 -8.88
C SER A 562 30.52 -7.26 -9.22
N GLY A 563 31.15 -8.31 -8.70
CA GLY A 563 32.57 -8.60 -8.94
C GLY A 563 33.58 -7.71 -8.18
N LYS A 564 33.14 -6.63 -7.51
CA LYS A 564 34.00 -5.91 -6.55
C LYS A 564 34.29 -6.79 -5.33
N LYS A 565 35.43 -6.56 -4.67
CA LYS A 565 35.81 -7.22 -3.41
C LYS A 565 35.62 -6.26 -2.22
N PRO A 566 35.18 -6.76 -1.06
CA PRO A 566 35.15 -5.98 0.18
C PRO A 566 36.53 -5.44 0.58
N LYS A 567 36.52 -4.22 1.12
CA LYS A 567 37.67 -3.47 1.67
C LYS A 567 38.22 -4.08 2.96
N PHE A 568 37.41 -4.85 3.68
CA PHE A 568 37.75 -5.45 4.95
C PHE A 568 37.47 -6.96 4.92
N GLU A 569 38.33 -7.76 5.55
CA GLU A 569 38.20 -9.24 5.68
C GLU A 569 36.95 -9.67 6.47
N LYS A 570 36.35 -8.74 7.23
CA LYS A 570 35.12 -8.91 7.99
C LYS A 570 34.30 -7.62 7.85
N PRO A 571 32.97 -7.68 7.70
CA PRO A 571 32.15 -6.49 7.49
C PRO A 571 32.36 -5.44 8.58
N ARG A 572 32.43 -4.17 8.18
CA ARG A 572 32.52 -3.03 9.11
C ARG A 572 31.49 -1.96 8.80
N PRO A 573 30.18 -2.29 8.93
CA PRO A 573 29.14 -1.32 8.69
C PRO A 573 29.17 -0.17 9.71
N ARG A 574 28.53 0.93 9.32
CA ARG A 574 28.18 2.05 10.20
C ARG A 574 26.97 1.70 11.05
N GLU A 575 26.61 2.61 11.94
CA GLU A 575 25.29 2.60 12.57
C GLU A 575 24.20 2.65 11.50
N PHE A 576 23.14 1.84 11.66
CA PHE A 576 22.03 1.81 10.71
C PHE A 576 21.06 2.94 11.02
N THR A 577 20.75 3.74 10.01
CA THR A 577 19.67 4.73 10.08
C THR A 577 18.96 4.79 8.73
N PHE A 578 17.68 5.14 8.78
CA PHE A 578 17.03 5.75 7.63
C PHE A 578 17.37 7.24 7.57
N GLU A 579 17.38 7.78 6.36
CA GLU A 579 17.43 9.20 6.03
C GLU A 579 16.17 9.57 5.24
N VAL A 580 15.80 10.85 5.16
CA VAL A 580 14.70 11.29 4.28
C VAL A 580 15.21 11.29 2.84
N GLU A 581 14.49 10.65 1.93
CA GLU A 581 14.75 10.77 0.48
C GLU A 581 14.05 12.00 -0.10
N TYR A 582 12.75 12.12 0.16
CA TYR A 582 11.94 13.31 -0.14
C TYR A 582 10.66 13.35 0.71
N SER A 583 10.03 14.52 0.78
CA SER A 583 8.70 14.71 1.36
C SER A 583 7.85 15.54 0.40
N THR A 584 6.63 15.09 0.10
CA THR A 584 5.78 15.71 -0.93
C THR A 584 5.40 17.16 -0.61
N SER A 585 5.38 17.52 0.68
CA SER A 585 5.07 18.85 1.20
C SER A 585 6.18 19.89 1.00
N GLU A 586 7.43 19.45 0.85
CA GLU A 586 8.61 20.32 0.66
C GLU A 586 9.15 20.25 -0.79
N ASP A 587 8.49 19.47 -1.66
CA ASP A 587 8.99 19.10 -2.98
C ASP A 587 8.82 20.22 -4.02
N LYS A 588 9.93 20.93 -4.29
CA LYS A 588 10.00 22.04 -5.26
C LYS A 588 9.81 21.61 -6.73
N VAL A 589 9.75 20.32 -7.06
CA VAL A 589 9.58 19.79 -8.42
C VAL A 589 8.20 19.17 -8.63
N TYR A 590 7.71 18.40 -7.67
CA TYR A 590 6.36 17.83 -7.68
C TYR A 590 5.28 18.86 -7.33
N LYS A 591 5.53 19.73 -6.33
CA LYS A 591 4.60 20.78 -5.86
C LYS A 591 3.18 20.26 -5.53
N LEU A 592 3.10 19.13 -4.82
CA LEU A 592 1.83 18.52 -4.42
C LEU A 592 1.26 19.24 -3.19
N LYS A 593 0.26 20.12 -3.40
CA LYS A 593 -0.53 20.76 -2.32
C LYS A 593 -1.26 19.74 -1.43
N ASP A 594 -1.69 18.62 -2.01
CA ASP A 594 -2.29 17.47 -1.33
C ASP A 594 -2.05 16.18 -2.12
N LEU A 595 -2.50 15.03 -1.58
CA LEU A 595 -2.44 13.73 -2.26
C LEU A 595 -3.79 13.33 -2.91
N THR A 596 -4.61 14.29 -3.33
CA THR A 596 -5.86 13.98 -4.05
C THR A 596 -5.60 13.49 -5.47
N VAL A 597 -6.58 12.75 -6.01
CA VAL A 597 -6.60 12.26 -7.39
C VAL A 597 -6.34 13.38 -8.40
N ARG A 598 -6.83 14.60 -8.17
CA ARG A 598 -6.60 15.74 -9.07
C ARG A 598 -5.14 16.20 -9.06
N SER A 599 -4.51 16.31 -7.89
CA SER A 599 -3.10 16.68 -7.74
C SER A 599 -2.17 15.66 -8.40
N PHE A 600 -2.46 14.36 -8.26
CA PHE A 600 -1.71 13.31 -8.96
C PHE A 600 -1.91 13.29 -10.49
N ILE A 601 -3.08 13.71 -11.00
CA ILE A 601 -3.30 13.83 -12.45
C ILE A 601 -2.52 15.01 -13.04
N ASP A 602 -2.40 16.12 -12.31
CA ASP A 602 -1.54 17.23 -12.72
C ASP A 602 -0.06 16.83 -12.76
N LEU A 603 0.43 16.19 -11.69
CA LEU A 603 1.79 15.65 -11.66
C LEU A 603 2.04 14.65 -12.80
N ALA A 604 1.12 13.71 -13.03
CA ALA A 604 1.19 12.78 -14.15
C ALA A 604 1.22 13.50 -15.51
N HIS A 605 0.35 14.50 -15.72
CA HIS A 605 0.34 15.30 -16.95
C HIS A 605 1.68 16.01 -17.17
N ARG A 606 2.25 16.65 -16.14
CA ARG A 606 3.57 17.31 -16.18
C ARG A 606 4.70 16.33 -16.47
N ILE A 607 4.68 15.12 -15.90
CA ILE A 607 5.64 14.05 -16.20
C ILE A 607 5.50 13.57 -17.67
N GLY A 608 4.26 13.41 -18.13
CA GLY A 608 3.92 12.96 -19.48
C GLY A 608 4.30 13.95 -20.59
N GLN A 609 4.42 15.24 -20.30
CA GLN A 609 4.80 16.23 -21.31
C GLN A 609 6.30 16.18 -21.69
N THR A 610 6.61 16.82 -22.82
CA THR A 610 7.98 17.14 -23.26
C THR A 610 8.46 18.45 -22.62
N SER A 611 9.78 18.63 -22.49
CA SER A 611 10.42 19.77 -21.79
C SER A 611 9.85 21.14 -22.14
N ALA A 612 9.79 21.48 -23.44
CA ALA A 612 9.27 22.76 -23.93
C ALA A 612 7.75 22.98 -23.73
N LYS A 613 7.04 22.02 -23.13
CA LYS A 613 5.68 22.19 -22.59
C LYS A 613 5.66 22.15 -21.07
N SER A 614 6.39 21.23 -20.44
CA SER A 614 6.41 21.10 -18.99
C SER A 614 6.94 22.35 -18.28
N GLU A 615 7.84 23.10 -18.91
CA GLU A 615 8.26 24.44 -18.46
C GLU A 615 7.05 25.41 -18.43
N VAL A 616 6.31 25.51 -19.54
CA VAL A 616 5.11 26.37 -19.68
C VAL A 616 3.96 25.95 -18.75
N ASP A 617 3.75 24.64 -18.57
CA ASP A 617 2.71 24.11 -17.67
C ASP A 617 3.08 24.34 -16.19
N ALA A 618 4.37 24.30 -15.83
CA ALA A 618 4.85 24.59 -14.47
C ALA A 618 4.72 26.07 -14.09
N GLU A 619 5.23 26.99 -14.92
CA GLU A 619 5.06 28.44 -14.70
C GLU A 619 3.57 28.87 -14.68
N ARG A 620 2.68 28.02 -15.22
CA ARG A 620 1.25 28.26 -15.25
C ARG A 620 0.53 27.72 -14.03
N SER A 621 0.98 26.61 -13.43
CA SER A 621 0.51 26.20 -12.09
C SER A 621 0.80 27.32 -11.10
N GLU A 622 2.06 27.76 -11.03
CA GLU A 622 2.55 28.78 -10.08
C GLU A 622 1.68 30.05 -10.09
N ARG A 623 1.35 30.55 -11.28
CA ARG A 623 0.47 31.73 -11.45
C ARG A 623 -1.02 31.48 -11.28
N GLU A 624 -1.48 30.22 -11.32
CA GLU A 624 -2.84 29.84 -10.90
C GLU A 624 -2.90 29.54 -9.39
N ASP A 625 -1.76 29.32 -8.73
CA ASP A 625 -1.62 29.12 -7.28
C ASP A 625 -1.60 30.45 -6.51
N GLU A 626 -0.88 31.48 -7.00
CA GLU A 626 -0.92 32.85 -6.45
C GLU A 626 -2.32 33.50 -6.50
N ASP A 627 -3.09 33.19 -7.54
CA ASP A 627 -4.46 33.70 -7.79
C ASP A 627 -5.51 33.14 -6.77
N GLU A 628 -5.19 32.09 -6.00
CA GLU A 628 -6.10 31.52 -4.97
C GLU A 628 -5.83 32.03 -3.54
N ASP A 629 -4.58 32.37 -3.19
CA ASP A 629 -4.22 32.89 -1.86
C ASP A 629 -4.35 34.43 -1.74
N ALA A 630 -4.52 35.14 -2.86
CA ALA A 630 -4.67 36.61 -2.93
C ALA A 630 -6.04 37.13 -2.41
N ASN A 631 -6.35 36.92 -1.13
CA ASN A 631 -7.56 37.48 -0.49
C ASN A 631 -7.41 37.79 1.02
N THR A 632 -6.22 38.24 1.44
CA THR A 632 -6.00 39.03 2.67
C THR A 632 -5.36 40.37 2.30
N GLU A 633 -5.64 41.40 3.08
CA GLU A 633 -5.39 42.81 2.69
C GLU A 633 -3.92 43.24 2.75
N GLU A 634 -3.66 44.38 2.10
CA GLU A 634 -2.35 44.98 1.85
C GLU A 634 -1.58 45.36 3.12
N ASP A 635 -0.27 45.16 3.12
CA ASP A 635 0.68 46.18 3.57
C ASP A 635 2.01 46.03 2.79
N GLN A 636 2.77 47.12 2.68
CA GLN A 636 3.92 47.25 1.78
C GLN A 636 5.25 47.17 2.53
N ASP A 637 6.28 46.63 1.89
CA ASP A 637 7.66 47.11 2.01
C ASP A 637 8.47 46.70 0.77
N GLU A 638 9.33 47.60 0.28
CA GLU A 638 10.18 47.37 -0.91
C GLU A 638 11.51 46.71 -0.51
N PHE A 639 11.90 45.66 -1.24
CA PHE A 639 13.29 45.17 -1.25
C PHE A 639 13.72 44.88 -2.69
N GLU A 640 14.68 45.67 -3.17
CA GLU A 640 15.51 45.35 -4.33
C GLU A 640 16.65 44.43 -3.84
N GLU A 641 16.86 43.29 -4.50
CA GLU A 641 18.10 42.51 -4.39
C GLU A 641 18.73 42.45 -5.78
N ASP A 642 19.97 42.93 -5.90
CA ASP A 642 20.73 42.98 -7.16
C ASP A 642 21.27 41.60 -7.54
N GLU A 643 21.19 41.24 -8.83
CA GLU A 643 21.90 40.08 -9.39
C GLU A 643 23.35 40.51 -9.76
N GLU A 644 24.35 40.08 -8.98
CA GLU A 644 25.77 40.12 -9.39
C GLU A 644 26.19 38.77 -10.00
N ASP A 645 26.37 38.74 -11.32
CA ASP A 645 27.01 37.64 -12.06
C ASP A 645 28.54 37.65 -11.83
N ASP A 646 29.11 36.55 -11.33
CA ASP A 646 30.55 36.39 -11.10
C ASP A 646 31.14 35.33 -12.07
N ASP A 647 31.49 35.77 -13.29
CA ASP A 647 32.17 34.95 -14.31
C ASP A 647 33.63 34.65 -13.88
N PHE A 648 34.05 33.39 -13.99
CA PHE A 648 35.44 32.97 -13.76
C PHE A 648 36.01 32.18 -14.96
N ASP A 649 36.64 32.92 -15.88
CA ASP A 649 37.56 32.34 -16.87
C ASP A 649 38.92 32.03 -16.21
N ASP A 650 39.52 30.88 -16.56
CA ASP A 650 40.91 30.51 -16.24
C ASP A 650 41.61 30.07 -17.54
N ASP A 651 42.37 30.99 -18.12
CA ASP A 651 43.09 30.80 -19.38
C ASP A 651 44.61 30.89 -19.10
N SER A 652 45.40 29.95 -19.62
CA SER A 652 46.87 30.01 -19.52
C SER A 652 47.56 29.45 -20.76
N ASP A 653 48.33 30.32 -21.43
CA ASP A 653 48.92 30.09 -22.74
C ASP A 653 50.15 29.14 -22.73
N VAL A 654 50.34 28.45 -23.87
CA VAL A 654 51.68 28.23 -24.46
C VAL A 654 51.56 28.32 -25.99
N GLU A 655 52.47 29.07 -26.63
CA GLU A 655 52.46 29.39 -28.07
C GLU A 655 53.26 28.38 -28.96
N ASP A 656 53.21 28.62 -30.28
CA ASP A 656 54.05 28.11 -31.38
C ASP A 656 53.95 26.59 -31.75
N ASP A 657 54.07 26.18 -33.03
CA ASP A 657 54.86 26.74 -34.13
C ASP A 657 54.26 26.47 -35.56
N GLU A 658 54.89 27.02 -36.62
CA GLU A 658 54.38 27.22 -37.99
C GLU A 658 54.56 26.05 -39.00
N PHE A 659 53.53 25.73 -39.83
CA PHE A 659 53.72 25.41 -41.26
C PHE A 659 52.43 25.47 -42.12
N ASP A 660 52.58 25.75 -43.43
CA ASP A 660 51.50 26.00 -44.41
C ASP A 660 51.36 24.89 -45.50
N ALA A 661 50.42 25.08 -46.43
CA ALA A 661 50.21 24.42 -47.74
C ALA A 661 49.31 23.16 -47.83
N ALA A 662 48.02 23.44 -48.05
CA ALA A 662 47.14 22.83 -49.07
C ALA A 662 47.03 21.29 -49.23
N THR A 663 45.80 20.75 -49.07
CA THR A 663 45.02 20.16 -50.20
C THR A 663 43.57 19.75 -49.86
N LYS A 664 42.72 19.75 -50.90
CA LYS A 664 41.28 19.43 -50.88
C LYS A 664 40.93 18.09 -50.18
N LYS A 665 40.10 18.10 -49.13
CA LYS A 665 39.37 16.91 -48.64
C LYS A 665 37.88 17.15 -48.40
N LYS A 666 37.10 16.10 -48.66
CA LYS A 666 35.64 16.02 -48.85
C LYS A 666 34.81 16.57 -47.69
N LYS A 667 33.74 17.33 -47.98
CA LYS A 667 32.62 17.56 -47.03
C LYS A 667 32.00 16.22 -46.64
N LYS A 668 32.11 15.83 -45.36
CA LYS A 668 31.20 14.88 -44.69
C LYS A 668 30.50 15.64 -43.56
N GLY A 669 29.23 15.97 -43.74
CA GLY A 669 28.45 16.62 -42.69
C GLY A 669 28.11 15.65 -41.56
N LYS A 670 28.84 15.70 -40.44
CA LYS A 670 28.33 15.16 -39.17
C LYS A 670 27.15 16.05 -38.74
N LYS A 671 25.91 15.56 -38.90
CA LYS A 671 24.80 16.08 -38.12
C LYS A 671 25.11 15.80 -36.64
N LYS A 672 25.42 16.81 -35.84
CA LYS A 672 25.24 16.69 -34.39
C LYS A 672 23.75 16.38 -34.17
N LYS A 673 23.41 15.24 -33.56
CA LYS A 673 22.09 15.09 -32.93
C LYS A 673 22.01 16.21 -31.89
N LYS A 674 21.01 17.10 -31.97
CA LYS A 674 20.59 17.80 -30.75
C LYS A 674 19.85 16.75 -29.94
N HIS A 675 20.43 16.29 -28.83
CA HIS A 675 19.64 15.69 -27.77
C HIS A 675 18.70 16.80 -27.29
N GLY A 676 17.40 16.51 -27.20
CA GLY A 676 16.46 17.44 -26.60
C GLY A 676 16.72 17.48 -25.10
N LYS A 677 16.60 18.65 -24.45
CA LYS A 677 16.56 18.70 -22.98
C LYS A 677 15.49 17.72 -22.50
N SER A 678 15.84 16.86 -21.55
CA SER A 678 14.91 16.00 -20.83
C SER A 678 13.86 16.84 -20.10
N ASN A 679 12.73 16.23 -19.75
CA ASN A 679 11.78 16.86 -18.84
C ASN A 679 12.30 16.70 -17.41
N LYS A 680 12.54 17.81 -16.69
CA LYS A 680 13.04 17.83 -15.32
C LYS A 680 12.18 16.99 -14.37
N THR A 681 10.85 17.13 -14.45
CA THR A 681 9.89 16.37 -13.64
C THR A 681 9.95 14.87 -13.92
N TRP A 682 10.29 14.45 -15.15
CA TRP A 682 10.45 13.05 -15.50
C TRP A 682 11.74 12.42 -14.94
N LEU A 683 12.88 13.09 -15.06
CA LEU A 683 14.13 12.58 -14.46
C LEU A 683 14.04 12.55 -12.94
N TYR A 684 13.41 13.57 -12.33
CA TYR A 684 13.14 13.61 -10.91
C TYR A 684 12.22 12.46 -10.45
N PHE A 685 11.18 12.15 -11.23
CA PHE A 685 10.32 10.97 -11.00
C PHE A 685 11.10 9.64 -11.09
N LEU A 686 11.95 9.47 -12.10
CA LEU A 686 12.76 8.25 -12.24
C LEU A 686 13.76 8.06 -11.10
N LYS A 687 14.36 9.15 -10.60
CA LYS A 687 15.28 9.12 -9.45
C LYS A 687 14.60 8.48 -8.24
N HIS A 688 13.42 8.98 -7.87
CA HIS A 688 12.64 8.47 -6.73
C HIS A 688 12.08 7.08 -7.00
N ALA A 689 11.65 6.78 -8.25
CA ALA A 689 11.17 5.46 -8.64
C ALA A 689 12.19 4.35 -8.36
N PHE A 690 13.48 4.62 -8.58
CA PHE A 690 14.60 3.72 -8.28
C PHE A 690 15.31 4.04 -6.94
N VAL A 691 14.59 4.71 -6.01
CA VAL A 691 15.03 5.08 -4.65
C VAL A 691 16.45 5.67 -4.61
N SER A 692 16.72 6.66 -5.47
CA SER A 692 18.00 7.38 -5.55
C SER A 692 19.25 6.50 -5.71
N THR A 693 19.10 5.25 -6.16
CA THR A 693 20.22 4.30 -6.37
C THR A 693 20.99 4.53 -7.66
N ARG A 694 20.37 5.20 -8.63
CA ARG A 694 20.89 5.51 -9.97
C ARG A 694 21.26 7.00 -10.09
N THR A 695 22.28 7.32 -10.89
CA THR A 695 22.65 8.71 -11.21
C THR A 695 21.78 9.29 -12.33
N GLU A 696 21.79 10.61 -12.52
CA GLU A 696 21.03 11.24 -13.61
C GLU A 696 21.58 10.81 -14.99
N GLU A 697 22.89 10.60 -15.09
CA GLU A 697 23.55 10.07 -16.29
C GLU A 697 23.09 8.65 -16.62
N GLU A 698 23.07 7.74 -15.63
CA GLU A 698 22.58 6.37 -15.81
C GLU A 698 21.11 6.34 -16.27
N LEU A 699 20.26 7.22 -15.72
CA LEU A 699 18.85 7.36 -16.11
C LEU A 699 18.67 7.99 -17.50
N ILE A 700 19.62 8.81 -17.96
CA ILE A 700 19.62 9.36 -19.33
C ILE A 700 20.09 8.30 -20.33
N GLU A 701 21.18 7.58 -20.04
CA GLU A 701 21.76 6.56 -20.92
C GLU A 701 20.84 5.33 -21.10
N GLU A 702 20.05 4.95 -20.09
CA GLU A 702 19.07 3.87 -20.22
C GLU A 702 17.85 4.25 -21.10
N ILE A 703 17.67 5.54 -21.45
CA ILE A 703 16.42 6.08 -22.03
C ILE A 703 16.58 6.85 -23.38
N TYR A 704 17.73 7.44 -23.73
CA TYR A 704 17.84 8.48 -24.79
C TYR A 704 18.89 8.30 -25.92
#